data_AF-A0A661XAD9-F1
#
_entry.id   AF-A0A661XAD9-F1
#
_cell.length_a   1.000
_cell.length_b   1.000
_cell.length_c   1.000
_cell.angle_alpha   90.00
_cell.angle_beta   90.00
_cell.angle_gamma   90.00
#
_symmetry.space_group_name_H-M   'P 1'
#
loop_
_entity.id
_entity.type
_entity.pdbx_description
1 polymer ?
#
loop_
_entity_poly.entity_id
_entity_poly.type
_entity_poly.pdbx_seq_one_letter_code
_entity_poly.pdbx_strand_id
1 'polypeptide(L)'
;NPQISVWRKWGVKIRLLHDPWTVIWEHNDRLERKMLQLRQERRSGLEYYFRLNKKLRKALHAAIPLLVQHSDDPRLLYIAGFYRDLLKRFVLTPRIHQNMITSIDPFAIDTTVFNLQEINEIGAQAGNGGLILGLQVSMSSRSEALIKLDQKLRARREAILRSAPGNALPYIWVIPLFEDFEVVTKTEDYLNDLWNYARTHRSASEDPETRFADMICEIFIAGSDLSQQVSQPVAAKLYKETKFKIVRWLAQKGLLDRVRLKLGSGEPMQRQGGFYDTAGGRQAFRSDKKSRQIIATHLKSSAAQSTRYAITPLRGILQSGDLRTFQSTISERLRMLAPLDRAELLFHLNQLQQYHDQELIRSAEPLILTRLKFHDRGEKELKRLTMGWPDPLYDQFLDFVRKNFREIIYGREEDVVGIHVVSYFISRMTPSFRDRPTVRPGSAATPEAGQRVITRLSRVLPLAQYGTLLRAIGHNRAQTMILGINQLTTGLFRALKEFADAQDNVTSARLLIQERILPFLPVYEILHTLRLYQDVNLEFFTPLRTLFPAGNSAVAALHEDLELMHQYIPLFQWELLKRHGLVAAEFTENGYFKQALLPAVRPDLAVLLQKDLFNRQPQNLFNFAGGTEDWQKEVARLLAIPERIRQWRKEIWQLISSKVALQVESFNQLALAISVLLKNRIDGNVTLNRNFDNLQRTFSQLRVSLQHLNDENLRQFLLAAVQYLGTASQGAGELPVNVMRALRDVERILKIEQQPLSSAEQDKFRFYILQIARLAGENG
;
A
#
# COMPACT_ATOMS: atom_id res chain seq x y z
N ASN A 1 -4.25 37.74 -21.99
CA ASN A 1 -4.56 38.81 -22.96
C ASN A 1 -4.12 38.41 -24.36
N PRO A 2 -4.99 37.85 -25.21
CA PRO A 2 -4.83 37.98 -26.65
C PRO A 2 -5.52 39.26 -27.12
N GLN A 3 -4.86 40.06 -27.96
CA GLN A 3 -5.46 41.23 -28.59
C GLN A 3 -6.65 40.79 -29.46
N ILE A 4 -7.86 41.10 -29.00
CA ILE A 4 -9.09 40.88 -29.77
C ILE A 4 -9.08 41.85 -30.96
N SER A 5 -9.13 41.34 -32.19
CA SER A 5 -9.12 42.15 -33.41
C SER A 5 -10.28 43.15 -33.43
N VAL A 6 -10.06 44.33 -34.01
CA VAL A 6 -11.04 45.44 -34.09
C VAL A 6 -12.36 44.96 -34.73
N TRP A 7 -12.28 44.09 -35.72
CA TRP A 7 -13.42 43.47 -36.40
C TRP A 7 -14.28 42.60 -35.48
N ARG A 8 -13.67 41.87 -34.54
CA ARG A 8 -14.38 41.04 -33.57
C ARG A 8 -15.11 41.88 -32.52
N LYS A 9 -14.51 43.00 -32.10
CA LYS A 9 -15.19 43.99 -31.24
C LYS A 9 -16.40 44.61 -31.93
N TRP A 10 -16.30 44.92 -33.22
CA TRP A 10 -17.42 45.41 -34.03
C TRP A 10 -18.54 44.37 -34.18
N GLY A 11 -18.19 43.11 -34.45
CA GLY A 11 -19.17 42.01 -34.54
C GLY A 11 -19.93 41.71 -33.23
N VAL A 12 -19.27 41.86 -32.07
CA VAL A 12 -19.92 41.79 -30.75
C VAL A 12 -20.86 42.98 -30.53
N LYS A 13 -20.45 44.19 -30.90
CA LYS A 13 -21.23 45.42 -30.69
C LYS A 13 -22.53 45.47 -31.52
N ILE A 14 -22.56 44.77 -32.65
CA ILE A 14 -23.71 44.68 -33.57
C ILE A 14 -24.48 43.35 -33.40
N ARG A 15 -24.18 42.57 -32.34
CA ARG A 15 -24.82 41.27 -32.02
C ARG A 15 -24.71 40.19 -33.11
N LEU A 16 -23.81 40.33 -34.07
CA LEU A 16 -23.55 39.31 -35.11
C LEU A 16 -22.62 38.18 -34.60
N LEU A 17 -21.84 38.44 -33.56
CA LEU A 17 -21.00 37.46 -32.86
C LEU A 17 -21.31 37.52 -31.37
N HIS A 18 -21.49 36.36 -30.73
CA HIS A 18 -21.69 36.30 -29.28
C HIS A 18 -20.39 36.70 -28.58
N ASP A 19 -20.48 37.57 -27.56
CA ASP A 19 -19.32 37.91 -26.75
C ASP A 19 -18.88 36.67 -25.96
N PRO A 20 -17.62 36.19 -26.12
CA PRO A 20 -17.13 35.02 -25.43
C PRO A 20 -17.24 35.14 -23.90
N TRP A 21 -17.23 36.35 -23.32
CA TRP A 21 -17.46 36.54 -21.89
C TRP A 21 -18.91 36.29 -21.50
N THR A 22 -19.88 36.79 -22.27
CA THR A 22 -21.30 36.44 -22.05
C THR A 22 -21.58 34.95 -22.26
N VAL A 23 -20.97 34.29 -23.25
CA VAL A 23 -21.16 32.85 -23.48
C VAL A 23 -20.60 32.04 -22.30
N ILE A 24 -19.42 32.42 -21.78
CA ILE A 24 -18.85 31.81 -20.58
C ILE A 24 -19.73 32.07 -19.36
N TRP A 25 -20.26 33.29 -19.21
CA TRP A 25 -21.14 33.65 -18.10
C TRP A 25 -22.47 32.90 -18.14
N GLU A 26 -23.14 32.84 -19.29
CA GLU A 26 -24.38 32.07 -19.50
C GLU A 26 -24.15 30.57 -19.32
N HIS A 27 -23.01 30.05 -19.78
CA HIS A 27 -22.62 28.66 -19.55
C HIS A 27 -22.41 28.37 -18.06
N ASN A 28 -21.73 29.26 -17.34
CA ASN A 28 -21.53 29.14 -15.90
C ASN A 28 -22.86 29.22 -15.13
N ASP A 29 -23.75 30.16 -15.47
CA ASP A 29 -25.09 30.27 -14.87
C ASP A 29 -25.95 29.02 -15.14
N ARG A 30 -25.90 28.49 -16.37
CA ARG A 30 -26.56 27.21 -16.70
C ARG A 30 -26.01 26.04 -15.88
N LEU A 31 -24.68 25.95 -15.73
CA LEU A 31 -24.05 24.91 -14.92
C LEU A 31 -24.37 25.07 -13.44
N GLU A 32 -24.43 26.30 -12.93
CA GLU A 32 -24.80 26.60 -11.54
C GLU A 32 -26.25 26.21 -11.26
N ARG A 33 -27.19 26.59 -12.12
CA ARG A 33 -28.60 26.16 -12.03
C ARG A 33 -28.72 24.64 -12.08
N LYS A 34 -27.99 23.98 -12.98
CA LYS A 34 -28.00 22.52 -13.07
C LYS A 34 -27.43 21.88 -11.81
N MET A 35 -26.38 22.45 -11.25
CA MET A 35 -25.77 21.99 -10.00
C MET A 35 -26.73 22.15 -8.81
N LEU A 36 -27.45 23.27 -8.71
CA LEU A 36 -28.49 23.48 -7.71
C LEU A 36 -29.64 22.47 -7.87
N GLN A 37 -30.09 22.22 -9.10
CA GLN A 37 -31.10 21.21 -9.39
C GLN A 37 -30.62 19.81 -8.92
N LEU A 38 -29.41 19.40 -9.31
CA LEU A 38 -28.85 18.10 -8.91
C LEU A 38 -28.67 17.98 -7.39
N ARG A 39 -28.33 19.08 -6.69
CA ARG A 39 -28.28 19.12 -5.23
C ARG A 39 -29.66 18.90 -4.61
N GLN A 40 -30.69 19.54 -5.16
CA GLN A 40 -32.05 19.39 -4.68
C GLN A 40 -32.61 17.97 -4.92
N GLU A 41 -32.36 17.41 -6.11
CA GLU A 41 -32.70 16.01 -6.46
C GLU A 41 -31.98 15.02 -5.54
N ARG A 42 -30.69 15.23 -5.27
CA ARG A 42 -29.92 14.42 -4.31
C ARG A 42 -30.50 14.53 -2.90
N ARG A 43 -30.77 15.75 -2.42
CA ARG A 43 -31.30 15.99 -1.07
C ARG A 43 -32.64 15.30 -0.87
N SER A 44 -33.57 15.44 -1.81
CA SER A 44 -34.89 14.79 -1.73
C SER A 44 -34.77 13.27 -1.74
N GLY A 45 -33.86 12.71 -2.56
CA GLY A 45 -33.54 11.28 -2.55
C GLY A 45 -32.99 10.81 -1.21
N LEU A 46 -32.02 11.53 -0.64
CA LEU A 46 -31.44 11.20 0.68
C LEU A 46 -32.51 11.27 1.78
N GLU A 47 -33.30 12.34 1.83
CA GLU A 47 -34.39 12.49 2.81
C GLU A 47 -35.39 11.33 2.75
N TYR A 48 -35.75 10.89 1.53
CA TYR A 48 -36.60 9.70 1.34
C TYR A 48 -35.97 8.45 1.96
N TYR A 49 -34.71 8.14 1.63
CA TYR A 49 -34.04 6.93 2.13
C TYR A 49 -33.83 6.96 3.64
N PHE A 50 -33.46 8.11 4.23
CA PHE A 50 -33.32 8.25 5.67
C PHE A 50 -34.65 8.10 6.40
N ARG A 51 -35.74 8.65 5.87
CA ARG A 51 -37.10 8.47 6.42
C ARG A 51 -37.55 7.02 6.32
N LEU A 52 -37.31 6.35 5.18
CA LEU A 52 -37.62 4.94 5.00
C LEU A 52 -36.86 4.06 6.00
N ASN A 53 -35.54 4.27 6.15
CA ASN A 53 -34.73 3.56 7.13
C ASN A 53 -35.26 3.77 8.56
N LYS A 54 -35.60 5.02 8.95
CA LYS A 54 -36.21 5.31 10.26
C LYS A 54 -37.52 4.53 10.47
N LYS A 55 -38.40 4.48 9.46
CA LYS A 55 -39.65 3.71 9.53
C LYS A 55 -39.40 2.21 9.70
N LEU A 56 -38.49 1.65 8.89
CA LEU A 56 -38.13 0.23 8.98
C LEU A 56 -37.53 -0.13 10.35
N ARG A 57 -36.66 0.71 10.92
CA ARG A 57 -36.09 0.49 12.26
C ARG A 57 -37.15 0.50 13.35
N LYS A 58 -38.07 1.47 13.30
CA LYS A 58 -39.18 1.54 14.26
C LYS A 58 -40.08 0.32 14.17
N ALA A 59 -40.43 -0.11 12.96
CA ALA A 59 -41.24 -1.30 12.73
C ALA A 59 -40.56 -2.56 13.28
N LEU A 60 -39.26 -2.72 13.00
CA LEU A 60 -38.48 -3.84 13.54
C LEU A 60 -38.45 -3.83 15.07
N HIS A 61 -38.06 -2.70 15.68
CA HIS A 61 -37.98 -2.59 17.14
C HIS A 61 -39.33 -2.87 17.81
N ALA A 62 -40.44 -2.44 17.21
CA ALA A 62 -41.79 -2.75 17.69
C ALA A 62 -42.13 -4.25 17.58
N ALA A 63 -41.52 -4.98 16.63
CA ALA A 63 -41.72 -6.41 16.44
C ALA A 63 -40.82 -7.28 17.36
N ILE A 64 -39.75 -6.74 17.95
CA ILE A 64 -38.84 -7.51 18.82
C ILE A 64 -39.57 -8.21 19.98
N PRO A 65 -40.47 -7.55 20.75
CA PRO A 65 -41.19 -8.23 21.84
C PRO A 65 -41.99 -9.44 21.37
N LEU A 66 -42.65 -9.34 20.20
CA LEU A 66 -43.35 -10.45 19.55
C LEU A 66 -42.40 -11.59 19.17
N LEU A 67 -41.23 -11.27 18.62
CA LEU A 67 -40.21 -12.28 18.29
C LEU A 67 -39.67 -13.00 19.55
N VAL A 68 -39.49 -12.27 20.65
CA VAL A 68 -39.05 -12.84 21.93
C VAL A 68 -40.13 -13.73 22.55
N GLN A 69 -41.42 -13.35 22.46
CA GLN A 69 -42.54 -14.17 22.95
C GLN A 69 -42.68 -15.51 22.22
N HIS A 70 -42.19 -15.59 20.98
CA HIS A 70 -42.20 -16.80 20.17
C HIS A 70 -40.80 -17.40 20.00
N SER A 71 -39.89 -17.15 20.96
CA SER A 71 -38.52 -17.69 20.94
C SER A 71 -38.47 -19.22 20.89
N ASP A 72 -39.53 -19.88 21.31
CA ASP A 72 -39.58 -21.35 21.38
C ASP A 72 -39.89 -21.98 20.01
N ASP A 73 -40.27 -21.18 18.99
CA ASP A 73 -40.46 -21.65 17.62
C ASP A 73 -39.09 -21.76 16.90
N PRO A 74 -38.62 -22.99 16.59
CA PRO A 74 -37.32 -23.20 15.97
C PRO A 74 -37.23 -22.59 14.56
N ARG A 75 -38.36 -22.48 13.83
CA ARG A 75 -38.39 -21.88 12.49
C ARG A 75 -38.25 -20.37 12.58
N LEU A 76 -38.91 -19.75 13.54
CA LEU A 76 -38.78 -18.32 13.80
C LEU A 76 -37.36 -17.97 14.23
N LEU A 77 -36.78 -18.75 15.15
CA LEU A 77 -35.38 -18.61 15.59
C LEU A 77 -34.39 -18.78 14.44
N TYR A 78 -34.59 -19.76 13.57
CA TYR A 78 -33.76 -19.96 12.38
C TYR A 78 -33.82 -18.74 11.47
N ILE A 79 -35.02 -18.27 11.12
CA ILE A 79 -35.22 -17.08 10.26
C ILE A 79 -34.66 -15.81 10.91
N ALA A 80 -34.90 -15.61 12.22
CA ALA A 80 -34.38 -14.50 13.00
C ALA A 80 -32.85 -14.56 13.11
N GLY A 81 -32.25 -15.75 13.15
CA GLY A 81 -30.80 -15.96 13.11
C GLY A 81 -30.17 -15.51 11.79
N PHE A 82 -30.92 -15.52 10.68
CA PHE A 82 -30.51 -14.92 9.40
C PHE A 82 -30.89 -13.45 9.27
N TYR A 83 -31.66 -12.87 10.21
CA TYR A 83 -31.98 -11.46 10.19
C TYR A 83 -30.69 -10.65 10.33
N ARG A 84 -30.23 -10.13 9.19
CA ARG A 84 -29.24 -9.07 9.16
C ARG A 84 -30.02 -7.79 9.37
N ASP A 85 -29.73 -7.10 10.48
CA ASP A 85 -30.15 -5.71 10.62
C ASP A 85 -29.50 -4.88 9.50
N LEU A 86 -30.20 -4.78 8.37
CA LEU A 86 -29.83 -3.97 7.21
C LEU A 86 -29.79 -2.47 7.56
N LEU A 87 -30.22 -2.13 8.78
CA LEU A 87 -30.35 -0.79 9.32
C LEU A 87 -29.37 -0.55 10.48
N LYS A 88 -28.44 -1.48 10.74
CA LYS A 88 -27.29 -1.23 11.62
C LYS A 88 -26.67 0.10 11.21
N ARG A 89 -26.44 0.97 12.19
CA ARG A 89 -25.74 2.24 11.96
C ARG A 89 -24.37 1.90 11.35
N PHE A 90 -24.25 2.09 10.05
CA PHE A 90 -22.96 2.05 9.37
C PHE A 90 -22.38 3.45 9.38
N VAL A 91 -21.08 3.55 9.57
CA VAL A 91 -20.36 4.83 9.47
C VAL A 91 -19.66 4.84 8.13
N LEU A 92 -19.80 5.94 7.40
CA LEU A 92 -19.06 6.21 6.19
C LEU A 92 -17.84 7.06 6.55
N THR A 93 -16.67 6.62 6.11
CA THR A 93 -15.41 7.38 6.24
C THR A 93 -14.85 7.61 4.83
N PRO A 94 -15.25 8.71 4.17
CA PRO A 94 -14.73 9.05 2.85
C PRO A 94 -13.23 9.33 2.90
N ARG A 95 -12.55 9.14 1.75
CA ARG A 95 -11.13 9.44 1.58
C ARG A 95 -10.96 10.48 0.47
N ILE A 96 -10.24 11.55 0.76
CA ILE A 96 -9.85 12.60 -0.21
C ILE A 96 -8.33 12.69 -0.30
N HIS A 97 -7.83 13.42 -1.30
CA HIS A 97 -6.40 13.69 -1.47
C HIS A 97 -6.06 15.09 -0.93
N GLN A 98 -4.91 15.28 -0.26
CA GLN A 98 -4.50 16.58 0.27
C GLN A 98 -4.50 17.69 -0.81
N ASN A 99 -4.10 17.37 -2.04
CA ASN A 99 -4.13 18.32 -3.18
C ASN A 99 -5.50 18.95 -3.44
N MET A 100 -6.60 18.28 -3.09
CA MET A 100 -7.95 18.85 -3.20
C MET A 100 -8.13 20.03 -2.25
N ILE A 101 -7.46 19.99 -1.10
CA ILE A 101 -7.50 21.03 -0.06
C ILE A 101 -6.55 22.18 -0.41
N THR A 102 -5.38 21.85 -0.95
CA THR A 102 -4.35 22.84 -1.32
C THR A 102 -4.52 23.40 -2.74
N SER A 103 -5.57 23.00 -3.46
CA SER A 103 -5.91 23.53 -4.78
C SER A 103 -6.11 25.04 -4.72
N ILE A 104 -5.75 25.73 -5.81
CA ILE A 104 -6.00 27.17 -5.97
C ILE A 104 -7.51 27.42 -6.01
N ASP A 105 -8.26 26.56 -6.71
CA ASP A 105 -9.71 26.58 -6.72
C ASP A 105 -10.26 25.71 -5.57
N PRO A 106 -10.95 26.31 -4.58
CA PRO A 106 -11.51 25.60 -3.44
C PRO A 106 -12.86 24.92 -3.75
N PHE A 107 -13.45 25.12 -4.93
CA PHE A 107 -14.80 24.64 -5.26
C PHE A 107 -15.01 23.15 -4.95
N ALA A 108 -14.03 22.32 -5.30
CA ALA A 108 -14.10 20.87 -5.08
C ALA A 108 -14.15 20.52 -3.58
N ILE A 109 -13.27 21.11 -2.77
CA ILE A 109 -13.23 20.83 -1.33
C ILE A 109 -14.44 21.41 -0.61
N ASP A 110 -14.91 22.60 -1.00
CA ASP A 110 -16.10 23.23 -0.42
C ASP A 110 -17.36 22.45 -0.73
N THR A 111 -17.51 21.97 -1.97
CA THR A 111 -18.59 21.07 -2.35
C THR A 111 -18.53 19.76 -1.57
N THR A 112 -17.33 19.22 -1.34
CA THR A 112 -17.17 18.00 -0.54
C THR A 112 -17.61 18.22 0.90
N VAL A 113 -17.08 19.25 1.58
CA VAL A 113 -17.47 19.62 2.96
C VAL A 113 -18.97 19.84 3.08
N PHE A 114 -19.58 20.56 2.13
CA PHE A 114 -21.03 20.77 2.07
C PHE A 114 -21.78 19.44 2.03
N ASN A 115 -21.40 18.53 1.12
CA ASN A 115 -22.07 17.25 0.94
C ASN A 115 -21.95 16.37 2.20
N LEU A 116 -20.78 16.33 2.84
CA LEU A 116 -20.56 15.53 4.04
C LEU A 116 -21.47 16.00 5.19
N GLN A 117 -21.53 17.31 5.41
CA GLN A 117 -22.37 17.88 6.47
C GLN A 117 -23.86 17.79 6.15
N GLU A 118 -24.27 17.93 4.87
CA GLU A 118 -25.66 17.72 4.44
C GLU A 118 -26.14 16.30 4.75
N ILE A 119 -25.31 15.29 4.49
CA ILE A 119 -25.65 13.89 4.80
C ILE A 119 -25.89 13.71 6.31
N ASN A 120 -25.02 14.29 7.15
CA ASN A 120 -25.19 14.25 8.61
C ASN A 120 -26.40 15.07 9.09
N GLU A 121 -26.70 16.21 8.46
CA GLU A 121 -27.88 17.05 8.76
C GLU A 121 -29.18 16.25 8.51
N ILE A 122 -29.33 15.68 7.33
CA ILE A 122 -30.50 14.85 6.97
C ILE A 122 -30.56 13.63 7.89
N GLY A 123 -29.41 13.01 8.16
CA GLY A 123 -29.29 11.92 9.11
C GLY A 123 -29.77 12.31 10.50
N ALA A 124 -29.37 13.46 11.03
CA ALA A 124 -29.75 13.98 12.35
C ALA A 124 -31.27 14.15 12.46
N GLN A 125 -31.92 14.72 11.44
CA GLN A 125 -33.39 14.84 11.38
C GLN A 125 -34.09 13.46 11.45
N ALA A 126 -33.44 12.42 10.93
CA ALA A 126 -33.90 11.04 10.99
C ALA A 126 -33.45 10.27 12.26
N GLY A 127 -32.76 10.92 13.20
CA GLY A 127 -32.24 10.31 14.44
C GLY A 127 -30.90 9.57 14.27
N ASN A 128 -30.10 9.95 13.28
CA ASN A 128 -28.79 9.40 12.98
C ASN A 128 -27.81 10.47 12.44
N GLY A 129 -27.45 11.45 13.28
CA GLY A 129 -26.58 12.58 12.89
C GLY A 129 -25.11 12.22 12.63
N GLY A 130 -24.69 11.02 13.00
CA GLY A 130 -23.30 10.55 12.89
C GLY A 130 -23.09 9.51 11.80
N LEU A 131 -23.67 9.68 10.61
CA LEU A 131 -23.40 8.76 9.50
C LEU A 131 -21.96 8.91 9.01
N ILE A 132 -21.48 10.14 8.93
CA ILE A 132 -20.09 10.47 8.57
C ILE A 132 -19.42 11.02 9.82
N LEU A 133 -18.54 10.22 10.41
CA LEU A 133 -17.80 10.63 11.61
C LEU A 133 -16.35 11.00 11.31
N GLY A 134 -15.83 10.60 10.15
CA GLY A 134 -14.43 10.84 9.80
C GLY A 134 -14.24 11.08 8.32
N LEU A 135 -13.24 11.89 7.99
CA LEU A 135 -12.76 12.17 6.65
C LEU A 135 -11.27 11.88 6.60
N GLN A 136 -10.89 10.86 5.82
CA GLN A 136 -9.50 10.48 5.65
C GLN A 136 -8.82 11.35 4.59
N VAL A 137 -7.66 11.93 4.93
CA VAL A 137 -6.86 12.76 4.03
C VAL A 137 -5.62 11.97 3.60
N SER A 138 -5.50 11.70 2.30
CA SER A 138 -4.37 11.01 1.69
C SER A 138 -3.20 11.96 1.47
N MET A 139 -1.97 11.43 1.49
CA MET A 139 -0.73 12.19 1.31
C MET A 139 -0.65 13.38 2.28
N SER A 140 -1.04 13.15 3.55
CA SER A 140 -1.00 14.16 4.60
C SER A 140 0.45 14.53 4.92
N SER A 141 0.95 15.59 4.29
CA SER A 141 2.32 16.09 4.43
C SER A 141 2.39 17.53 4.93
N ARG A 142 1.28 18.28 4.89
CA ARG A 142 1.19 19.67 5.36
C ARG A 142 0.11 19.79 6.45
N SER A 143 0.51 20.22 7.63
CA SER A 143 -0.38 20.37 8.79
C SER A 143 -1.42 21.48 8.52
N GLU A 144 -1.05 22.53 7.78
CA GLU A 144 -1.93 23.66 7.45
C GLU A 144 -3.09 23.25 6.54
N ALA A 145 -2.91 22.21 5.72
CA ALA A 145 -4.00 21.67 4.90
C ALA A 145 -5.10 21.06 5.79
N LEU A 146 -4.72 20.33 6.84
CA LEU A 146 -5.69 19.75 7.76
C LEU A 146 -6.39 20.81 8.61
N ILE A 147 -5.64 21.82 9.07
CA ILE A 147 -6.21 22.98 9.78
C ILE A 147 -7.27 23.68 8.93
N LYS A 148 -6.98 23.95 7.64
CA LYS A 148 -7.95 24.57 6.72
C LYS A 148 -9.19 23.71 6.50
N LEU A 149 -9.03 22.38 6.46
CA LEU A 149 -10.15 21.46 6.31
C LEU A 149 -11.04 21.43 7.55
N ASP A 150 -10.45 21.36 8.74
CA ASP A 150 -11.15 21.43 10.03
C ASP A 150 -11.96 22.73 10.14
N GLN A 151 -11.35 23.88 9.81
CA GLN A 151 -12.03 25.18 9.79
C GLN A 151 -13.28 25.16 8.89
N LYS A 152 -13.18 24.60 7.68
CA LYS A 152 -14.32 24.49 6.75
C LYS A 152 -15.41 23.56 7.29
N LEU A 153 -15.04 22.39 7.83
CA LEU A 153 -15.97 21.43 8.42
C LEU A 153 -16.72 22.03 9.61
N ARG A 154 -16.00 22.73 10.50
CA ARG A 154 -16.55 23.40 11.67
C ARG A 154 -17.47 24.56 11.29
N ALA A 155 -17.03 25.45 10.39
CA ALA A 155 -17.85 26.56 9.92
C ALA A 155 -19.17 26.08 9.31
N ARG A 156 -19.13 25.00 8.52
CA ARG A 156 -20.35 24.42 7.94
C ARG A 156 -21.25 23.77 9.00
N ARG A 157 -20.67 23.07 9.99
CA ARG A 157 -21.42 22.50 11.13
C ARG A 157 -22.13 23.59 11.93
N GLU A 158 -21.43 24.65 12.29
CA GLU A 158 -21.99 25.77 13.03
C GLU A 158 -23.11 26.47 12.27
N ALA A 159 -22.97 26.63 10.94
CA ALA A 159 -24.03 27.18 10.10
C ALA A 159 -25.32 26.34 10.16
N ILE A 160 -25.20 25.01 10.19
CA ILE A 160 -26.35 24.11 10.30
C ILE A 160 -26.95 24.14 11.71
N LEU A 161 -26.13 24.18 12.76
CA LEU A 161 -26.61 24.26 14.13
C LEU A 161 -27.34 25.57 14.42
N ARG A 162 -26.94 26.68 13.77
CA ARG A 162 -27.67 27.95 13.85
C ARG A 162 -29.06 27.87 13.20
N SER A 163 -29.20 27.15 12.08
CA SER A 163 -30.50 26.99 11.41
C SER A 163 -31.38 25.91 12.03
N ALA A 164 -30.79 24.91 12.69
CA ALA A 164 -31.49 23.80 13.34
C ALA A 164 -30.83 23.42 14.68
N PRO A 165 -31.07 24.19 15.77
CA PRO A 165 -30.39 23.99 17.06
C PRO A 165 -30.67 22.64 17.73
N GLY A 166 -31.83 22.04 17.45
CA GLY A 166 -32.22 20.74 17.99
C GLY A 166 -31.53 19.53 17.34
N ASN A 167 -30.71 19.73 16.30
CA ASN A 167 -30.01 18.65 15.63
C ASN A 167 -28.74 18.25 16.40
N ALA A 168 -28.66 17.00 16.84
CA ALA A 168 -27.43 16.43 17.36
C ALA A 168 -26.45 16.12 16.19
N LEU A 169 -25.58 17.08 15.90
CA LEU A 169 -24.56 16.99 14.85
C LEU A 169 -23.16 16.81 15.46
N PRO A 170 -22.55 15.61 15.38
CA PRO A 170 -21.18 15.39 15.82
C PRO A 170 -20.17 16.11 14.90
N TYR A 171 -18.94 16.24 15.37
CA TYR A 171 -17.83 16.66 14.51
C TYR A 171 -17.51 15.58 13.49
N ILE A 172 -17.01 16.01 12.33
CA ILE A 172 -16.39 15.12 11.35
C ILE A 172 -14.89 15.20 11.61
N TRP A 173 -14.33 14.13 12.17
CA TRP A 173 -12.90 14.05 12.46
C TRP A 173 -12.08 14.03 11.17
N VAL A 174 -10.93 14.70 11.20
CA VAL A 174 -9.95 14.66 10.12
C VAL A 174 -8.92 13.59 10.45
N ILE A 175 -8.80 12.59 9.58
CA ILE A 175 -7.91 11.44 9.78
C ILE A 175 -6.70 11.60 8.85
N PRO A 176 -5.54 12.07 9.32
CA PRO A 176 -4.33 12.13 8.51
C PRO A 176 -3.87 10.72 8.10
N LEU A 177 -3.64 10.52 6.80
CA LEU A 177 -2.96 9.34 6.28
C LEU A 177 -1.54 9.70 5.82
N PHE A 178 -0.55 9.21 6.57
CA PHE A 178 0.87 9.34 6.27
C PHE A 178 1.34 8.19 5.35
N GLU A 179 1.85 8.53 4.16
CA GLU A 179 2.20 7.55 3.11
C GLU A 179 3.70 7.59 2.72
N ASP A 180 4.37 8.72 2.94
CA ASP A 180 5.75 8.95 2.51
C ASP A 180 6.77 8.78 3.64
N PHE A 181 7.93 8.22 3.30
CA PHE A 181 9.01 7.93 4.26
C PHE A 181 9.41 9.17 5.07
N GLU A 182 9.69 10.29 4.39
CA GLU A 182 10.13 11.54 5.03
C GLU A 182 9.07 12.17 5.95
N VAL A 183 7.80 11.94 5.64
CA VAL A 183 6.68 12.49 6.42
C VAL A 183 6.44 11.63 7.67
N VAL A 184 6.55 10.31 7.53
CA VAL A 184 6.41 9.35 8.64
C VAL A 184 7.53 9.51 9.68
N THR A 185 8.72 9.94 9.29
CA THR A 185 9.81 10.23 10.24
C THR A 185 9.60 11.54 11.00
N LYS A 186 8.86 12.50 10.42
CA LYS A 186 8.56 13.85 10.95
C LYS A 186 7.14 14.00 11.49
N THR A 187 6.50 12.89 11.89
CA THR A 187 5.09 12.93 12.34
C THR A 187 4.90 13.73 13.63
N GLU A 188 5.88 13.77 14.54
CA GLU A 188 5.77 14.59 15.76
C GLU A 188 5.68 16.09 15.45
N ASP A 189 6.49 16.61 14.52
CA ASP A 189 6.44 18.01 14.10
C ASP A 189 5.05 18.37 13.54
N TYR A 190 4.52 17.48 12.70
CA TYR A 190 3.19 17.62 12.14
C TYR A 190 2.10 17.68 13.23
N LEU A 191 2.18 16.82 14.25
CA LEU A 191 1.23 16.81 15.37
C LEU A 191 1.40 18.02 16.28
N ASN A 192 2.62 18.52 16.45
CA ASN A 192 2.90 19.74 17.23
C ASN A 192 2.22 20.97 16.61
N ASP A 193 2.24 21.12 15.29
CA ASP A 193 1.53 22.20 14.60
C ASP A 193 0.03 22.16 14.87
N LEU A 194 -0.56 20.96 14.75
CA LEU A 194 -1.98 20.73 15.00
C LEU A 194 -2.37 20.98 16.46
N TRP A 195 -1.52 20.57 17.40
CA TRP A 195 -1.69 20.83 18.82
C TRP A 195 -1.63 22.33 19.14
N ASN A 196 -0.65 23.04 18.56
CA ASN A 196 -0.52 24.49 18.72
C ASN A 196 -1.76 25.21 18.18
N TYR A 197 -2.30 24.77 17.04
CA TYR A 197 -3.56 25.26 16.51
C TYR A 197 -4.74 24.99 17.47
N ALA A 198 -4.90 23.75 17.96
CA ALA A 198 -5.97 23.40 18.89
C ALA A 198 -5.90 24.23 20.19
N ARG A 199 -4.71 24.42 20.74
CA ARG A 199 -4.49 25.23 21.95
C ARG A 199 -4.87 26.71 21.76
N THR A 200 -4.64 27.26 20.57
CA THR A 200 -4.91 28.67 20.25
C THR A 200 -6.35 28.91 19.78
N HIS A 201 -7.01 27.91 19.21
CA HIS A 201 -8.35 28.01 18.61
C HIS A 201 -9.39 27.11 19.31
N ARG A 202 -9.32 27.09 20.65
CA ARG A 202 -10.31 26.47 21.55
C ARG A 202 -11.28 27.52 22.08
N SER A 203 -12.48 27.09 22.48
CA SER A 203 -13.34 27.96 23.28
C SER A 203 -12.79 28.13 24.70
N ALA A 204 -13.15 29.21 25.40
CA ALA A 204 -12.62 29.48 26.74
C ALA A 204 -12.96 28.38 27.77
N SER A 205 -14.09 27.68 27.56
CA SER A 205 -14.57 26.58 28.40
C SER A 205 -14.01 25.20 28.03
N GLU A 206 -13.26 25.09 26.94
CA GLU A 206 -12.79 23.83 26.36
C GLU A 206 -11.29 23.70 26.59
N ASP A 207 -10.83 22.56 27.07
CA ASP A 207 -9.42 22.23 27.23
C ASP A 207 -8.75 21.94 25.86
N PRO A 208 -7.43 22.17 25.71
CA PRO A 208 -6.73 21.87 24.46
C PRO A 208 -6.90 20.41 24.00
N GLU A 209 -6.99 19.48 24.95
CA GLU A 209 -7.16 18.05 24.73
C GLU A 209 -8.50 17.73 24.06
N THR A 210 -9.61 18.31 24.53
CA THR A 210 -10.93 18.12 23.88
C THR A 210 -10.94 18.79 22.52
N ARG A 211 -10.37 19.99 22.40
CA ARG A 211 -10.31 20.67 21.10
C ARG A 211 -9.55 19.87 20.05
N PHE A 212 -8.45 19.24 20.46
CA PHE A 212 -7.68 18.35 19.60
C PHE A 212 -8.47 17.09 19.23
N ALA A 213 -9.14 16.47 20.20
CA ALA A 213 -9.95 15.27 19.99
C ALA A 213 -11.20 15.53 19.12
N ASP A 214 -11.75 16.75 19.14
CA ASP A 214 -12.81 17.19 18.22
C ASP A 214 -12.32 17.29 16.77
N MET A 215 -11.02 17.55 16.57
CA MET A 215 -10.40 17.63 15.25
C MET A 215 -9.95 16.25 14.75
N ILE A 216 -9.29 15.45 15.59
CA ILE A 216 -8.63 14.19 15.21
C ILE A 216 -8.99 13.09 16.20
N CYS A 217 -9.52 11.97 15.69
CA CYS A 217 -9.77 10.76 16.47
C CYS A 217 -8.85 9.58 16.10
N GLU A 218 -8.18 9.65 14.94
CA GLU A 218 -7.39 8.55 14.39
C GLU A 218 -6.19 9.10 13.62
N ILE A 219 -5.02 8.51 13.84
CA ILE A 219 -3.82 8.73 13.02
C ILE A 219 -3.58 7.47 12.20
N PHE A 220 -3.41 7.62 10.88
CA PHE A 220 -3.31 6.49 9.97
C PHE A 220 -1.95 6.47 9.26
N ILE A 221 -1.22 5.35 9.35
CA ILE A 221 0.07 5.15 8.66
C ILE A 221 -0.09 4.09 7.55
N ALA A 222 0.23 4.42 6.31
CA ALA A 222 0.16 3.48 5.17
C ALA A 222 1.38 2.57 5.10
N GLY A 223 1.39 1.52 5.92
CA GLY A 223 2.47 0.54 5.93
C GLY A 223 2.76 -0.11 4.57
N SER A 224 1.73 -0.33 3.73
CA SER A 224 1.93 -0.92 2.40
C SER A 224 2.70 -0.03 1.42
N ASP A 225 2.52 1.29 1.49
CA ASP A 225 3.18 2.23 0.58
C ASP A 225 4.61 2.54 1.05
N LEU A 226 4.87 2.45 2.36
CA LEU A 226 6.22 2.50 2.93
C LEU A 226 7.07 1.30 2.48
N SER A 227 6.51 0.08 2.50
CA SER A 227 7.25 -1.14 2.08
C SER A 227 7.76 -1.08 0.65
N GLN A 228 7.15 -0.28 -0.21
CA GLN A 228 7.65 -0.07 -1.56
C GLN A 228 8.87 0.84 -1.61
N GLN A 229 8.96 1.82 -0.72
CA GLN A 229 10.04 2.82 -0.76
C GLN A 229 11.33 2.29 -0.15
N VAL A 230 11.21 1.43 0.87
CA VAL A 230 12.34 1.04 1.73
C VAL A 230 12.45 -0.45 2.00
N SER A 231 11.63 -1.31 1.39
CA SER A 231 11.41 -2.74 1.71
C SER A 231 10.48 -3.01 2.90
N GLN A 232 9.99 -4.24 3.01
CA GLN A 232 9.04 -4.64 4.05
C GLN A 232 9.63 -4.63 5.48
N PRO A 233 10.80 -5.24 5.77
CA PRO A 233 11.35 -5.26 7.13
C PRO A 233 11.66 -3.85 7.66
N VAL A 234 12.24 -3.01 6.79
CA VAL A 234 12.58 -1.63 7.12
C VAL A 234 11.32 -0.80 7.38
N ALA A 235 10.28 -0.95 6.54
CA ALA A 235 9.00 -0.28 6.75
C ALA A 235 8.30 -0.75 8.04
N ALA A 236 8.41 -2.03 8.40
CA ALA A 236 7.85 -2.55 9.64
C ALA A 236 8.56 -1.97 10.88
N LYS A 237 9.89 -1.85 10.84
CA LYS A 237 10.68 -1.17 11.88
C LYS A 237 10.31 0.30 11.99
N LEU A 238 10.25 1.02 10.86
CA LEU A 238 9.86 2.43 10.81
C LEU A 238 8.47 2.64 11.41
N TYR A 239 7.49 1.79 11.07
CA TYR A 239 6.15 1.86 11.67
C TYR A 239 6.21 1.71 13.20
N LYS A 240 6.98 0.75 13.71
CA LYS A 240 7.13 0.54 15.17
C LYS A 240 7.77 1.76 15.85
N GLU A 241 8.80 2.36 15.24
CA GLU A 241 9.44 3.58 15.72
C GLU A 241 8.46 4.76 15.74
N THR A 242 7.75 4.98 14.64
CA THR A 242 6.75 6.05 14.54
C THR A 242 5.58 5.79 15.49
N LYS A 243 5.14 4.54 15.69
CA LYS A 243 4.14 4.16 16.69
C LYS A 243 4.60 4.56 18.09
N PHE A 244 5.82 4.22 18.48
CA PHE A 244 6.37 4.62 19.78
C PHE A 244 6.35 6.15 19.94
N LYS A 245 6.85 6.88 18.94
CA LYS A 245 6.87 8.35 18.91
C LYS A 245 5.48 8.97 19.10
N ILE A 246 4.51 8.51 18.31
CA ILE A 246 3.12 9.00 18.38
C ILE A 246 2.49 8.64 19.73
N VAL A 247 2.61 7.39 20.19
CA VAL A 247 2.03 6.96 21.47
C VAL A 247 2.62 7.74 22.64
N ARG A 248 3.94 7.96 22.65
CA ARG A 248 4.62 8.80 23.64
C ARG A 248 4.10 10.24 23.59
N TRP A 249 3.98 10.81 22.39
CA TRP A 249 3.45 12.16 22.20
C TRP A 249 2.02 12.28 22.71
N LEU A 250 1.14 11.33 22.36
CA LEU A 250 -0.25 11.28 22.83
C LEU A 250 -0.33 11.15 24.35
N ALA A 251 0.51 10.29 24.95
CA ALA A 251 0.60 10.13 26.40
C ALA A 251 0.99 11.45 27.09
N GLN A 252 2.01 12.14 26.59
CA GLN A 252 2.47 13.43 27.13
C GLN A 252 1.42 14.55 27.03
N LYS A 253 0.45 14.41 26.12
CA LYS A 253 -0.66 15.37 25.94
C LYS A 253 -1.99 14.88 26.54
N GLY A 254 -2.02 13.74 27.24
CA GLY A 254 -3.27 13.20 27.80
C GLY A 254 -4.31 12.79 26.75
N LEU A 255 -3.87 12.37 25.57
CA LEU A 255 -4.73 12.05 24.41
C LEU A 255 -4.82 10.54 24.09
N LEU A 256 -4.16 9.68 24.87
CA LEU A 256 -3.96 8.27 24.51
C LEU A 256 -5.26 7.45 24.48
N ASP A 257 -6.26 7.82 25.29
CA ASP A 257 -7.61 7.25 25.31
C ASP A 257 -8.57 7.92 24.32
N ARG A 258 -8.15 9.02 23.67
CA ARG A 258 -8.98 9.83 22.76
C ARG A 258 -8.59 9.67 21.28
N VAL A 259 -7.32 9.39 20.99
CA VAL A 259 -6.80 9.30 19.62
C VAL A 259 -6.15 7.95 19.38
N ARG A 260 -6.71 7.18 18.45
CA ARG A 260 -6.19 5.84 18.11
C ARG A 260 -5.17 5.90 16.97
N LEU A 261 -4.25 4.93 16.95
CA LEU A 261 -3.31 4.74 15.85
C LEU A 261 -3.74 3.54 14.99
N LYS A 262 -3.75 3.70 13.67
CA LYS A 262 -4.11 2.65 12.72
C LYS A 262 -2.98 2.34 11.75
N LEU A 263 -2.75 1.04 11.51
CA LEU A 263 -1.85 0.54 10.47
C LEU A 263 -2.60 0.20 9.17
N GLY A 264 -2.11 0.77 8.09
CA GLY A 264 -2.55 0.50 6.73
C GLY A 264 -1.81 -0.69 6.16
N SER A 265 -2.32 -1.89 6.42
CA SER A 265 -1.81 -3.13 5.84
C SER A 265 -2.62 -3.55 4.62
N GLY A 266 -1.92 -4.07 3.62
CA GLY A 266 -2.45 -4.97 2.61
C GLY A 266 -2.25 -6.42 2.99
N GLU A 267 -2.99 -7.31 2.35
CA GLU A 267 -3.00 -8.73 2.75
C GLU A 267 -1.67 -9.45 2.52
N PRO A 268 -0.99 -9.33 1.36
CA PRO A 268 0.32 -9.96 1.20
C PRO A 268 1.29 -9.41 2.24
N MET A 269 2.22 -10.25 2.72
CA MET A 269 3.20 -9.82 3.72
C MET A 269 4.07 -8.67 3.22
N GLN A 270 4.35 -8.61 1.92
CA GLN A 270 4.95 -7.48 1.19
C GLN A 270 4.29 -6.13 1.51
N ARG A 271 3.01 -6.16 1.90
CA ARG A 271 2.16 -5.02 2.22
C ARG A 271 1.78 -4.99 3.71
N GLN A 272 2.61 -5.54 4.60
CA GLN A 272 2.40 -5.60 6.07
C GLN A 272 1.40 -6.67 6.56
N GLY A 273 1.06 -7.67 5.73
CA GLY A 273 0.47 -8.92 6.22
C GLY A 273 -0.90 -8.80 6.87
N GLY A 274 -1.82 -8.01 6.30
CA GLY A 274 -3.20 -7.87 6.76
C GLY A 274 -4.11 -9.04 6.38
N PHE A 275 -3.64 -10.29 6.45
CA PHE A 275 -4.39 -11.49 6.10
C PHE A 275 -4.90 -12.24 7.33
N TYR A 276 -5.91 -13.09 7.14
CA TYR A 276 -6.32 -14.08 8.12
C TYR A 276 -5.62 -15.41 7.82
N ASP A 277 -4.91 -15.93 8.82
CA ASP A 277 -4.21 -17.21 8.77
C ASP A 277 -5.05 -18.30 9.43
N THR A 278 -5.55 -19.25 8.63
CA THR A 278 -6.32 -20.39 9.14
C THR A 278 -5.44 -21.44 9.82
N ALA A 279 -4.12 -21.39 9.62
CA ALA A 279 -3.18 -22.32 10.24
C ALA A 279 -2.70 -21.86 11.63
N GLY A 280 -2.89 -20.59 11.99
CA GLY A 280 -2.49 -20.05 13.29
C GLY A 280 -3.13 -20.82 14.44
N GLY A 281 -2.32 -21.23 15.42
CA GLY A 281 -2.77 -22.03 16.56
C GLY A 281 -2.94 -23.53 16.27
N ARG A 282 -2.73 -24.01 15.04
CA ARG A 282 -2.84 -25.44 14.70
C ARG A 282 -1.51 -26.18 14.90
N GLN A 283 -1.61 -27.47 15.23
CA GLN A 283 -0.44 -28.35 15.33
C GLN A 283 0.30 -28.49 14.00
N ALA A 284 1.64 -28.45 14.05
CA ALA A 284 2.52 -28.62 12.90
C ALA A 284 2.59 -30.08 12.44
N PHE A 285 2.60 -31.02 13.40
CA PHE A 285 2.61 -32.45 13.16
C PHE A 285 1.20 -33.03 13.27
N ARG A 286 0.96 -34.06 12.48
CA ARG A 286 -0.31 -34.79 12.44
C ARG A 286 -0.34 -35.83 13.56
N SER A 287 -1.52 -36.04 14.11
CA SER A 287 -1.74 -36.91 15.27
C SER A 287 -2.18 -38.33 14.93
N ASP A 288 -2.24 -38.70 13.64
CA ASP A 288 -2.64 -40.03 13.19
C ASP A 288 -1.60 -41.12 13.50
N LYS A 289 -2.03 -42.39 13.49
CA LYS A 289 -1.19 -43.55 13.86
C LYS A 289 0.08 -43.65 13.02
N LYS A 290 0.00 -43.38 11.72
CA LYS A 290 1.13 -43.48 10.78
C LYS A 290 2.15 -42.38 11.07
N SER A 291 1.68 -41.16 11.28
CA SER A 291 2.54 -40.03 11.67
C SER A 291 3.28 -40.27 12.98
N ARG A 292 2.61 -40.85 14.00
CA ARG A 292 3.27 -41.21 15.27
C ARG A 292 4.35 -42.28 15.08
N GLN A 293 4.12 -43.27 14.22
CA GLN A 293 5.12 -44.29 13.90
C GLN A 293 6.34 -43.66 13.22
N ILE A 294 6.14 -42.82 12.21
CA ILE A 294 7.22 -42.09 11.52
C ILE A 294 8.05 -41.27 12.52
N ILE A 295 7.38 -40.51 13.39
CA ILE A 295 8.03 -39.69 14.43
C ILE A 295 8.88 -40.57 15.35
N ALA A 296 8.32 -41.67 15.87
CA ALA A 296 9.03 -42.57 16.79
C ALA A 296 10.25 -43.26 16.14
N THR A 297 10.19 -43.55 14.84
CA THR A 297 11.30 -44.19 14.11
C THR A 297 12.47 -43.23 13.86
N HIS A 298 12.20 -41.95 13.59
CA HIS A 298 13.21 -41.00 13.09
C HIS A 298 13.66 -39.94 14.09
N LEU A 299 13.06 -39.90 15.28
CA LEU A 299 13.36 -38.95 16.35
C LEU A 299 13.60 -39.65 17.69
N LYS A 300 14.48 -39.06 18.50
CA LYS A 300 14.65 -39.44 19.91
C LYS A 300 13.39 -39.13 20.71
N SER A 301 13.18 -39.80 21.84
CA SER A 301 11.97 -39.66 22.66
C SER A 301 11.65 -38.21 23.07
N SER A 302 12.68 -37.39 23.40
CA SER A 302 12.51 -35.96 23.72
C SER A 302 11.98 -35.16 22.53
N ALA A 303 12.63 -35.31 21.37
CA ALA A 303 12.25 -34.68 20.12
C ALA A 303 10.86 -35.14 19.64
N ALA A 304 10.55 -36.43 19.79
CA ALA A 304 9.24 -36.97 19.48
C ALA A 304 8.15 -36.33 20.37
N GLN A 305 8.41 -36.13 21.66
CA GLN A 305 7.47 -35.50 22.57
C GLN A 305 7.24 -34.01 22.23
N SER A 306 8.27 -33.27 21.79
CA SER A 306 8.13 -31.85 21.42
C SER A 306 7.19 -31.64 20.22
N THR A 307 7.08 -32.63 19.31
CA THR A 307 6.13 -32.57 18.18
C THR A 307 4.68 -32.40 18.58
N ARG A 308 4.29 -32.85 19.79
CA ARG A 308 2.91 -32.75 20.31
C ARG A 308 2.52 -31.31 20.68
N TYR A 309 3.51 -30.51 21.04
CA TYR A 309 3.35 -29.10 21.43
C TYR A 309 3.71 -28.14 20.30
N ALA A 310 4.13 -28.68 19.15
CA ALA A 310 4.55 -27.87 18.04
C ALA A 310 3.36 -27.21 17.35
N ILE A 311 3.17 -25.91 17.60
CA ILE A 311 1.99 -25.16 17.15
C ILE A 311 2.44 -24.02 16.24
N THR A 312 1.71 -23.81 15.15
CA THR A 312 1.94 -22.67 14.25
C THR A 312 1.61 -21.37 15.00
N PRO A 313 2.52 -20.39 15.06
CA PRO A 313 2.28 -19.14 15.77
C PRO A 313 1.11 -18.36 15.16
N LEU A 314 0.51 -17.46 15.95
CA LEU A 314 -0.51 -16.53 15.44
C LEU A 314 0.15 -15.53 14.49
N ARG A 315 -0.51 -15.28 13.34
CA ARG A 315 0.02 -14.48 12.24
C ARG A 315 -1.05 -13.57 11.65
N GLY A 316 -0.61 -12.67 10.77
CA GLY A 316 -1.48 -11.74 10.07
C GLY A 316 -2.21 -10.82 11.04
N ILE A 317 -3.54 -10.75 10.96
CA ILE A 317 -4.36 -9.91 11.85
C ILE A 317 -4.33 -10.33 13.33
N LEU A 318 -3.89 -11.55 13.65
CA LEU A 318 -3.78 -12.05 15.02
C LEU A 318 -2.36 -11.90 15.60
N GLN A 319 -1.41 -11.35 14.84
CA GLN A 319 -0.02 -11.22 15.26
C GLN A 319 0.17 -10.14 16.34
N SER A 320 -0.63 -9.08 16.33
CA SER A 320 -0.55 -7.97 17.28
C SER A 320 -1.92 -7.38 17.56
N GLY A 321 -2.07 -6.69 18.70
CA GLY A 321 -3.26 -5.90 19.04
C GLY A 321 -3.37 -4.57 18.31
N ASP A 322 -2.60 -4.37 17.23
CA ASP A 322 -2.68 -3.15 16.43
C ASP A 322 -4.04 -3.04 15.73
N LEU A 323 -4.61 -1.85 15.71
CA LEU A 323 -5.74 -1.54 14.85
C LEU A 323 -5.28 -1.57 13.39
N ARG A 324 -5.73 -2.58 12.63
CA ARG A 324 -5.35 -2.81 11.24
C ARG A 324 -6.51 -2.59 10.29
N THR A 325 -6.19 -2.29 9.04
CA THR A 325 -7.19 -2.19 7.97
C THR A 325 -7.56 -3.58 7.46
N PHE A 326 -8.85 -3.91 7.46
CA PHE A 326 -9.36 -5.11 6.77
C PHE A 326 -9.65 -4.76 5.32
N GLN A 327 -8.85 -5.29 4.41
CA GLN A 327 -9.09 -5.15 2.97
C GLN A 327 -10.21 -6.09 2.50
N SER A 328 -10.59 -5.98 1.24
CA SER A 328 -11.77 -6.69 0.72
C SER A 328 -11.64 -8.20 0.79
N THR A 329 -10.45 -8.74 0.59
CA THR A 329 -10.24 -10.18 0.51
C THR A 329 -10.33 -10.82 1.87
N ILE A 330 -9.71 -10.22 2.90
CA ILE A 330 -9.90 -10.68 4.26
C ILE A 330 -11.38 -10.55 4.64
N SER A 331 -12.04 -9.43 4.28
CA SER A 331 -13.47 -9.26 4.53
C SER A 331 -14.31 -10.37 3.89
N GLU A 332 -14.01 -10.77 2.65
CA GLU A 332 -14.66 -11.90 1.96
C GLU A 332 -14.33 -13.24 2.62
N ARG A 333 -13.06 -13.48 2.98
CA ARG A 333 -12.68 -14.70 3.74
C ARG A 333 -13.46 -14.80 5.04
N LEU A 334 -13.57 -13.69 5.79
CA LEU A 334 -14.35 -13.63 7.03
C LEU A 334 -15.84 -13.87 6.79
N ARG A 335 -16.39 -13.45 5.64
CA ARG A 335 -17.79 -13.75 5.27
C ARG A 335 -18.02 -15.23 5.01
N MET A 336 -17.02 -15.93 4.48
CA MET A 336 -17.07 -17.35 4.15
C MET A 336 -16.75 -18.26 5.34
N LEU A 337 -16.33 -17.72 6.48
CA LEU A 337 -16.18 -18.49 7.72
C LEU A 337 -17.54 -18.95 8.24
N ALA A 338 -17.55 -20.09 8.94
CA ALA A 338 -18.73 -20.52 9.68
C ALA A 338 -19.12 -19.44 10.72
N PRO A 339 -20.42 -19.27 11.03
CA PRO A 339 -20.87 -18.23 11.96
C PRO A 339 -20.14 -18.25 13.32
N LEU A 340 -19.85 -19.45 13.84
CA LEU A 340 -19.11 -19.65 15.09
C LEU A 340 -17.66 -19.17 14.98
N ASP A 341 -16.89 -19.70 14.02
CA ASP A 341 -15.49 -19.31 13.78
C ASP A 341 -15.33 -17.79 13.58
N ARG A 342 -16.30 -17.18 12.87
CA ARG A 342 -16.32 -15.74 12.64
C ARG A 342 -16.58 -14.98 13.94
N ALA A 343 -17.51 -15.45 14.77
CA ALA A 343 -17.81 -14.82 16.06
C ALA A 343 -16.62 -14.91 17.01
N GLU A 344 -15.99 -16.09 17.11
CA GLU A 344 -14.77 -16.30 17.90
C GLU A 344 -13.63 -15.40 17.43
N LEU A 345 -13.37 -15.34 16.12
CA LEU A 345 -12.34 -14.48 15.57
C LEU A 345 -12.58 -13.01 15.92
N LEU A 346 -13.79 -12.49 15.69
CA LEU A 346 -14.12 -11.10 15.97
C LEU A 346 -14.05 -10.80 17.47
N PHE A 347 -14.46 -11.74 18.33
CA PHE A 347 -14.32 -11.63 19.77
C PHE A 347 -12.84 -11.52 20.17
N HIS A 348 -11.99 -12.44 19.71
CA HIS A 348 -10.57 -12.44 20.05
C HIS A 348 -9.83 -11.22 19.51
N LEU A 349 -10.17 -10.74 18.30
CA LEU A 349 -9.61 -9.49 17.77
C LEU A 349 -9.98 -8.29 18.64
N ASN A 350 -11.23 -8.20 19.07
CA ASN A 350 -11.68 -7.13 19.95
C ASN A 350 -10.99 -7.19 21.32
N GLN A 351 -10.90 -8.39 21.92
CA GLN A 351 -10.20 -8.59 23.19
C GLN A 351 -8.71 -8.23 23.10
N LEU A 352 -8.05 -8.65 22.01
CA LEU A 352 -6.64 -8.35 21.78
C LEU A 352 -6.38 -6.85 21.64
N GLN A 353 -7.25 -6.13 20.93
CA GLN A 353 -7.17 -4.66 20.79
C GLN A 353 -7.43 -3.95 22.11
N GLN A 354 -8.51 -4.32 22.82
CA GLN A 354 -8.85 -3.72 24.12
C GLN A 354 -7.74 -3.93 25.15
N TYR A 355 -7.19 -5.15 25.23
CA TYR A 355 -6.06 -5.45 26.11
C TYR A 355 -4.83 -4.61 25.74
N HIS A 356 -4.50 -4.52 24.45
CA HIS A 356 -3.35 -3.75 23.98
C HIS A 356 -3.50 -2.25 24.30
N ASP A 357 -4.68 -1.67 24.09
CA ASP A 357 -4.96 -0.27 24.39
C ASP A 357 -4.90 0.02 25.90
N GLN A 358 -5.46 -0.86 26.74
CA GLN A 358 -5.38 -0.76 28.20
C GLN A 358 -3.94 -0.82 28.69
N GLU A 359 -3.12 -1.72 28.15
CA GLU A 359 -1.71 -1.82 28.50
C GLU A 359 -0.95 -0.54 28.12
N LEU A 360 -1.22 0.05 26.96
CA LEU A 360 -0.61 1.33 26.57
C LEU A 360 -1.01 2.46 27.53
N ILE A 361 -2.29 2.57 27.89
CA ILE A 361 -2.81 3.59 28.81
C ILE A 361 -2.14 3.44 30.19
N ARG A 362 -2.13 2.22 30.73
CA ARG A 362 -1.50 1.92 32.02
C ARG A 362 -0.02 2.26 32.03
N SER A 363 0.71 1.92 30.97
CA SER A 363 2.13 2.25 30.85
C SER A 363 2.41 3.75 30.67
N ALA A 364 1.41 4.52 30.22
CA ALA A 364 1.49 5.95 30.04
C ALA A 364 1.14 6.77 31.30
N GLU A 365 0.40 6.21 32.28
CA GLU A 365 0.05 6.90 33.53
C GLU A 365 1.24 7.61 34.22
N PRO A 366 2.45 7.00 34.31
CA PRO A 366 3.62 7.64 34.94
C PRO A 366 4.11 8.91 34.21
N LEU A 367 3.80 9.07 32.92
CA LEU A 367 4.19 10.24 32.11
C LEU A 367 3.31 11.46 32.40
N ILE A 368 2.06 11.22 32.82
CA ILE A 368 1.07 12.26 33.10
C ILE A 368 1.16 12.72 34.56
N LEU A 369 1.38 11.77 35.49
CA LEU A 369 1.05 11.99 36.90
C LEU A 369 2.22 12.43 37.83
N THR A 370 3.51 12.14 37.57
CA THR A 370 4.52 12.33 38.66
C THR A 370 6.02 12.44 38.28
N ARG A 371 6.79 12.99 39.24
CA ARG A 371 8.27 13.07 39.45
C ARG A 371 9.17 12.31 38.45
N LEU A 372 10.21 12.98 37.93
CA LEU A 372 11.22 12.52 36.93
C LEU A 372 11.54 11.01 36.90
N LYS A 373 11.73 10.34 38.04
CA LYS A 373 12.07 8.90 38.09
C LYS A 373 10.95 7.97 37.58
N PHE A 374 9.68 8.38 37.67
CA PHE A 374 8.54 7.58 37.17
C PHE A 374 8.33 7.76 35.66
N HIS A 375 8.70 8.94 35.13
CA HIS A 375 8.69 9.23 33.70
C HIS A 375 9.56 8.24 32.91
N ASP A 376 10.81 8.02 33.34
CA ASP A 376 11.74 7.09 32.68
C ASP A 376 11.23 5.65 32.65
N ARG A 377 10.52 5.23 33.72
CA ARG A 377 9.94 3.88 33.79
C ARG A 377 8.78 3.72 32.82
N GLY A 378 7.86 4.70 32.78
CA GLY A 378 6.73 4.69 31.85
C GLY A 378 7.21 4.70 30.39
N GLU A 379 8.21 5.52 30.08
CA GLU A 379 8.77 5.60 28.73
C GLU A 379 9.44 4.28 28.29
N LYS A 380 10.21 3.63 29.17
CA LYS A 380 10.80 2.31 28.89
C LYS A 380 9.75 1.24 28.62
N GLU A 381 8.66 1.25 29.39
CA GLU A 381 7.58 0.29 29.22
C GLU A 381 6.79 0.51 27.93
N LEU A 382 6.46 1.77 27.61
CA LEU A 382 5.86 2.11 26.32
C LEU A 382 6.76 1.69 25.16
N LYS A 383 8.07 1.89 25.28
CA LYS A 383 9.05 1.46 24.27
C LYS A 383 9.01 -0.06 24.08
N ARG A 384 8.93 -0.83 25.17
CA ARG A 384 8.81 -2.29 25.16
C ARG A 384 7.52 -2.76 24.46
N LEU A 385 6.38 -2.14 24.77
CA LEU A 385 5.07 -2.49 24.20
C LEU A 385 4.88 -2.10 22.72
N THR A 386 5.62 -1.09 22.25
CA THR A 386 5.47 -0.56 20.88
C THR A 386 6.56 -1.04 19.93
N MET A 387 7.84 -0.82 20.26
CA MET A 387 8.98 -1.23 19.45
C MET A 387 9.53 -2.60 19.81
N GLY A 388 9.48 -2.95 21.09
CA GLY A 388 10.30 -4.03 21.65
C GLY A 388 11.71 -3.54 21.97
N TRP A 389 12.64 -4.49 22.17
CA TRP A 389 14.02 -4.17 22.49
C TRP A 389 14.79 -3.77 21.24
N PRO A 390 15.54 -2.66 21.25
CA PRO A 390 16.40 -2.30 20.14
C PRO A 390 17.53 -3.32 20.01
N ASP A 391 17.86 -3.66 18.78
CA ASP A 391 18.98 -4.55 18.46
C ASP A 391 19.86 -3.86 17.42
N PRO A 392 21.03 -3.32 17.81
CA PRO A 392 21.90 -2.59 16.90
C PRO A 392 22.35 -3.42 15.68
N LEU A 393 22.50 -4.74 15.86
CA LEU A 393 22.88 -5.63 14.74
C LEU A 393 21.73 -5.77 13.75
N TYR A 394 20.49 -5.84 14.23
CA TYR A 394 19.33 -5.85 13.36
C TYR A 394 19.16 -4.51 12.63
N ASP A 395 19.38 -3.39 13.33
CA ASP A 395 19.31 -2.07 12.73
C ASP A 395 20.39 -1.89 11.62
N GLN A 396 21.62 -2.35 11.86
CA GLN A 396 22.67 -2.41 10.84
C GLN A 396 22.28 -3.29 9.65
N PHE A 397 21.70 -4.46 9.90
CA PHE A 397 21.19 -5.33 8.85
C PHE A 397 20.10 -4.66 8.00
N LEU A 398 19.19 -3.91 8.62
CA LEU A 398 18.13 -3.18 7.91
C LEU A 398 18.69 -2.11 6.98
N ASP A 399 19.85 -1.51 7.28
CA ASP A 399 20.54 -0.60 6.34
C ASP A 399 21.00 -1.33 5.08
N PHE A 400 21.58 -2.53 5.21
CA PHE A 400 21.93 -3.37 4.06
C PHE A 400 20.70 -3.79 3.26
N VAL A 401 19.60 -4.16 3.92
CA VAL A 401 18.33 -4.50 3.25
C VAL A 401 17.80 -3.31 2.46
N ARG A 402 17.75 -2.12 3.07
CA ARG A 402 17.27 -0.89 2.41
C ARG A 402 18.12 -0.56 1.18
N LYS A 403 19.45 -0.59 1.33
CA LYS A 403 20.41 -0.32 0.26
C LYS A 403 20.20 -1.28 -0.92
N ASN A 404 20.24 -2.59 -0.66
CA ASN A 404 20.09 -3.62 -1.69
C ASN A 404 18.73 -3.61 -2.38
N PHE A 405 17.66 -3.42 -1.60
CA PHE A 405 16.32 -3.26 -2.15
C PHE A 405 16.23 -2.06 -3.10
N ARG A 406 16.75 -0.88 -2.69
CA ARG A 406 16.71 0.31 -3.54
C ARG A 406 17.59 0.17 -4.77
N GLU A 407 18.78 -0.41 -4.64
CA GLU A 407 19.68 -0.68 -5.76
C GLU A 407 19.00 -1.55 -6.82
N ILE A 408 18.39 -2.67 -6.44
CA ILE A 408 17.72 -3.57 -7.40
C ILE A 408 16.48 -2.89 -8.01
N ILE A 409 15.61 -2.31 -7.19
CA ILE A 409 14.33 -1.78 -7.67
C ILE A 409 14.53 -0.49 -8.47
N TYR A 410 15.27 0.47 -7.93
CA TYR A 410 15.35 1.83 -8.45
C TYR A 410 16.68 2.13 -9.16
N GLY A 411 17.69 1.27 -9.03
CA GLY A 411 19.04 1.52 -9.51
C GLY A 411 19.82 2.43 -8.56
N ARG A 412 21.08 2.66 -8.89
CA ARG A 412 21.89 3.75 -8.33
C ARG A 412 21.70 5.02 -9.15
N GLU A 413 22.31 6.13 -8.69
CA GLU A 413 22.20 7.40 -9.40
C GLU A 413 22.82 7.33 -10.81
N GLU A 414 23.90 6.56 -10.95
CA GLU A 414 24.58 6.28 -12.21
C GLU A 414 23.74 5.45 -13.19
N ASP A 415 22.90 4.55 -12.69
CA ASP A 415 22.03 3.71 -13.52
C ASP A 415 20.88 4.50 -14.15
N VAL A 416 20.52 5.63 -13.54
CA VAL A 416 19.35 6.49 -13.85
C VAL A 416 18.01 5.79 -13.58
N VAL A 417 17.88 4.51 -13.93
CA VAL A 417 16.70 3.66 -13.84
C VAL A 417 17.05 2.23 -13.43
N GLY A 418 16.29 1.67 -12.48
CA GLY A 418 16.33 0.25 -12.10
C GLY A 418 15.15 -0.55 -12.69
N ILE A 419 14.94 -1.78 -12.19
CA ILE A 419 13.92 -2.69 -12.74
C ILE A 419 12.48 -2.19 -12.53
N HIS A 420 12.27 -1.19 -11.66
CA HIS A 420 10.97 -0.56 -11.42
C HIS A 420 10.27 -0.09 -12.69
N VAL A 421 11.03 0.34 -13.71
CA VAL A 421 10.47 0.79 -15.00
C VAL A 421 9.65 -0.32 -15.68
N VAL A 422 10.08 -1.57 -15.57
CA VAL A 422 9.37 -2.74 -16.11
C VAL A 422 8.04 -2.90 -15.38
N SER A 423 8.09 -2.89 -14.05
CA SER A 423 6.89 -2.96 -13.20
C SER A 423 5.92 -1.81 -13.48
N TYR A 424 6.43 -0.61 -13.74
CA TYR A 424 5.64 0.57 -14.09
C TYR A 424 4.82 0.34 -15.36
N PHE A 425 5.45 -0.07 -16.46
CA PHE A 425 4.77 -0.29 -17.73
C PHE A 425 3.84 -1.51 -17.71
N ILE A 426 4.20 -2.60 -17.02
CA ILE A 426 3.27 -3.72 -16.78
C ILE A 426 2.01 -3.24 -16.04
N SER A 427 2.18 -2.42 -14.98
CA SER A 427 1.05 -1.92 -14.21
C SER A 427 0.14 -0.98 -15.00
N ARG A 428 0.65 -0.29 -16.02
CA ARG A 428 -0.14 0.57 -16.92
C ARG A 428 -0.96 -0.25 -17.92
N MET A 429 -0.37 -1.33 -18.43
CA MET A 429 -1.05 -2.27 -19.33
C MET A 429 -2.09 -3.13 -18.60
N THR A 430 -1.94 -3.28 -17.28
CA THR A 430 -2.86 -4.06 -16.45
C THR A 430 -4.21 -3.35 -16.34
N PRO A 431 -5.32 -3.98 -16.77
CA PRO A 431 -6.65 -3.38 -16.65
C PRO A 431 -7.01 -3.11 -15.19
N SER A 432 -7.73 -2.01 -14.93
CA SER A 432 -8.27 -1.74 -13.60
C SER A 432 -9.36 -2.75 -13.24
N PHE A 433 -9.25 -3.33 -12.05
CA PHE A 433 -10.30 -4.16 -11.44
C PHE A 433 -11.25 -3.34 -10.53
N ARG A 434 -10.85 -2.11 -10.19
CA ARG A 434 -11.57 -1.13 -9.35
C ARG A 434 -11.25 0.28 -9.82
N ASP A 435 -12.11 1.24 -9.48
CA ASP A 435 -11.85 2.69 -9.61
C ASP A 435 -10.80 3.22 -8.62
N ARG A 436 -9.79 2.41 -8.29
CA ARG A 436 -8.66 2.82 -7.45
C ARG A 436 -7.44 3.02 -8.35
N PRO A 437 -6.89 4.26 -8.44
CA PRO A 437 -5.68 4.49 -9.21
C PRO A 437 -4.52 3.67 -8.64
N THR A 438 -3.76 3.04 -9.53
CA THR A 438 -2.57 2.20 -9.25
C THR A 438 -1.27 2.98 -9.29
N VAL A 439 -1.30 4.20 -9.84
CA VAL A 439 -0.18 5.15 -9.92
C VAL A 439 -0.33 6.19 -8.82
N ARG A 440 0.79 6.66 -8.26
CA ARG A 440 0.78 7.73 -7.26
C ARG A 440 0.43 9.07 -7.94
N PRO A 441 -0.48 9.89 -7.40
CA PRO A 441 -0.62 11.26 -7.88
C PRO A 441 0.66 12.05 -7.57
N GLY A 442 1.10 12.91 -8.50
CA GLY A 442 2.29 13.75 -8.32
C GLY A 442 2.19 14.67 -7.10
N SER A 443 3.34 14.91 -6.45
CA SER A 443 3.47 15.92 -5.39
C SER A 443 3.26 17.32 -5.98
N ALA A 444 2.41 18.12 -5.33
CA ALA A 444 2.01 19.43 -5.84
C ALA A 444 3.22 20.32 -6.19
N ALA A 445 3.12 21.02 -7.32
CA ALA A 445 4.07 22.05 -7.70
C ALA A 445 4.05 23.18 -6.65
N THR A 446 5.22 23.52 -6.11
CA THR A 446 5.43 24.81 -5.45
C THR A 446 5.37 25.93 -6.50
N PRO A 447 4.85 27.12 -6.16
CA PRO A 447 4.46 28.15 -7.12
C PRO A 447 5.60 28.93 -7.79
N GLU A 448 6.85 28.47 -7.82
CA GLU A 448 7.95 29.22 -8.45
C GLU A 448 8.14 28.85 -9.94
N ALA A 449 8.26 29.86 -10.81
CA ALA A 449 7.95 29.74 -12.25
C ALA A 449 9.11 29.58 -13.23
N GLY A 450 10.37 29.74 -12.82
CA GLY A 450 11.54 29.65 -13.72
C GLY A 450 12.32 28.33 -13.67
N GLN A 451 12.51 27.73 -12.48
CA GLN A 451 13.24 26.47 -12.25
C GLN A 451 12.44 25.18 -12.56
N ARG A 452 11.21 25.32 -13.06
CA ARG A 452 10.19 24.24 -13.12
C ARG A 452 10.58 23.00 -13.93
N VAL A 453 11.31 23.12 -15.03
CA VAL A 453 11.55 21.97 -15.94
C VAL A 453 12.63 21.04 -15.39
N ILE A 454 13.77 21.60 -14.99
CA ILE A 454 14.86 20.83 -14.40
C ILE A 454 14.40 20.23 -13.08
N THR A 455 13.72 20.99 -12.21
CA THR A 455 13.17 20.45 -10.96
C THR A 455 12.12 19.34 -11.19
N ARG A 456 11.37 19.35 -12.29
CA ARG A 456 10.42 18.27 -12.62
C ARG A 456 11.11 17.02 -13.14
N LEU A 457 12.13 17.18 -13.99
CA LEU A 457 12.93 16.06 -14.48
C LEU A 457 13.76 15.45 -13.36
N SER A 458 14.38 16.30 -12.53
CA SER A 458 15.13 15.86 -11.36
C SER A 458 14.21 15.13 -10.39
N ARG A 459 12.95 15.54 -10.17
CA ARG A 459 11.98 14.81 -9.32
C ARG A 459 11.63 13.38 -9.77
N VAL A 460 12.01 12.99 -10.98
CA VAL A 460 11.73 11.65 -11.53
C VAL A 460 13.03 10.87 -11.76
N LEU A 461 14.13 11.56 -12.11
CA LEU A 461 15.41 10.94 -12.41
C LEU A 461 16.54 11.55 -11.56
N PRO A 462 17.42 10.73 -10.98
CA PRO A 462 17.42 9.27 -11.03
C PRO A 462 16.34 8.65 -10.13
N LEU A 463 15.75 7.52 -10.54
CA LEU A 463 14.73 6.82 -9.75
C LEU A 463 15.25 6.45 -8.35
N ALA A 464 16.56 6.22 -8.24
CA ALA A 464 17.29 5.96 -7.00
C ALA A 464 17.03 6.98 -5.89
N GLN A 465 16.76 8.25 -6.22
CA GLN A 465 16.50 9.32 -5.24
C GLN A 465 15.01 9.37 -4.85
N TYR A 466 14.10 9.32 -5.83
CA TYR A 466 12.69 9.68 -5.64
C TYR A 466 11.75 8.48 -5.45
N GLY A 467 12.20 7.26 -5.75
CA GLY A 467 11.47 6.03 -5.47
C GLY A 467 10.35 5.70 -6.46
N THR A 468 9.27 5.08 -5.97
CA THR A 468 8.22 4.46 -6.81
C THR A 468 7.22 5.44 -7.40
N LEU A 469 6.93 5.26 -8.69
CA LEU A 469 5.79 5.90 -9.38
C LEU A 469 4.47 5.14 -9.16
N LEU A 470 4.54 3.89 -8.71
CA LEU A 470 3.41 3.01 -8.44
C LEU A 470 2.95 3.07 -6.97
N ARG A 471 1.67 2.77 -6.75
CA ARG A 471 1.12 2.42 -5.42
C ARG A 471 1.39 0.96 -5.07
N ALA A 472 1.29 0.62 -3.78
CA ALA A 472 1.53 -0.72 -3.22
C ALA A 472 0.97 -1.86 -4.07
N ILE A 473 -0.30 -1.71 -4.46
CA ILE A 473 -1.04 -2.76 -5.15
C ILE A 473 -0.65 -2.91 -6.64
N GLY A 474 -0.24 -1.84 -7.31
CA GLY A 474 0.20 -1.89 -8.71
C GLY A 474 1.55 -2.57 -8.82
N HIS A 475 2.46 -2.24 -7.90
CA HIS A 475 3.79 -2.83 -7.84
C HIS A 475 3.77 -4.32 -7.49
N ASN A 476 2.99 -4.76 -6.49
CA ASN A 476 2.89 -6.18 -6.16
C ASN A 476 2.37 -7.01 -7.34
N ARG A 477 1.34 -6.51 -8.03
CA ARG A 477 0.78 -7.16 -9.23
C ARG A 477 1.80 -7.24 -10.36
N ALA A 478 2.44 -6.12 -10.69
CA ALA A 478 3.38 -6.08 -11.79
C ALA A 478 4.65 -6.89 -11.52
N GLN A 479 5.27 -6.70 -10.35
CA GLN A 479 6.57 -7.29 -10.04
C GLN A 479 6.46 -8.73 -9.54
N THR A 480 5.65 -8.99 -8.51
CA THR A 480 5.59 -10.31 -7.87
C THR A 480 4.68 -11.28 -8.63
N MET A 481 3.48 -10.83 -9.05
CA MET A 481 2.55 -11.72 -9.76
C MET A 481 2.94 -11.95 -11.21
N ILE A 482 3.24 -10.88 -11.98
CA ILE A 482 3.45 -10.97 -13.43
C ILE A 482 4.92 -11.20 -13.79
N LEU A 483 5.85 -10.40 -13.25
CA LEU A 483 7.28 -10.52 -13.56
C LEU A 483 7.96 -11.68 -12.83
N GLY A 484 7.41 -12.11 -11.69
CA GLY A 484 7.94 -13.23 -10.90
C GLY A 484 9.14 -12.86 -10.01
N ILE A 485 9.39 -11.57 -9.78
CA ILE A 485 10.41 -11.11 -8.83
C ILE A 485 9.71 -10.81 -7.50
N ASN A 486 9.99 -11.62 -6.47
CA ASN A 486 9.31 -11.49 -5.19
C ASN A 486 9.77 -10.24 -4.43
N GLN A 487 8.85 -9.28 -4.27
CA GLN A 487 9.14 -8.01 -3.60
C GLN A 487 9.49 -8.19 -2.11
N LEU A 488 8.99 -9.23 -1.45
CA LEU A 488 9.24 -9.47 -0.01
C LEU A 488 10.72 -9.75 0.26
N THR A 489 11.39 -10.38 -0.71
CA THR A 489 12.75 -10.91 -0.58
C THR A 489 13.75 -10.19 -1.45
N THR A 490 13.34 -9.20 -2.25
CA THR A 490 14.25 -8.49 -3.15
C THR A 490 15.34 -7.77 -2.34
N GLY A 491 16.61 -8.13 -2.58
CA GLY A 491 17.78 -7.60 -1.90
C GLY A 491 18.04 -8.19 -0.51
N LEU A 492 17.21 -9.15 -0.07
CA LEU A 492 17.33 -9.76 1.26
C LEU A 492 18.56 -10.66 1.36
N PHE A 493 18.88 -11.42 0.31
CA PHE A 493 19.95 -12.42 0.35
C PHE A 493 21.32 -11.78 0.20
N ARG A 494 21.44 -10.74 -0.64
CA ARG A 494 22.62 -9.86 -0.64
C ARG A 494 22.82 -9.19 0.70
N ALA A 495 21.76 -8.67 1.33
CA ALA A 495 21.88 -8.07 2.66
C ALA A 495 22.34 -9.06 3.73
N LEU A 496 21.91 -10.33 3.66
CA LEU A 496 22.41 -11.39 4.55
C LEU A 496 23.91 -11.67 4.32
N LYS A 497 24.36 -11.68 3.05
CA LYS A 497 25.77 -11.85 2.70
C LYS A 497 26.63 -10.68 3.15
N GLU A 498 26.23 -9.45 2.83
CA GLU A 498 26.93 -8.23 3.26
C GLU A 498 26.98 -8.13 4.79
N PHE A 499 25.88 -8.48 5.48
CA PHE A 499 25.89 -8.54 6.93
C PHE A 499 26.86 -9.61 7.44
N ALA A 500 26.87 -10.81 6.85
CA ALA A 500 27.79 -11.86 7.27
C ALA A 500 29.26 -11.43 7.13
N ASP A 501 29.63 -10.88 5.98
CA ASP A 501 30.99 -10.42 5.67
C ASP A 501 31.42 -9.28 6.60
N ALA A 502 30.50 -8.37 6.95
CA ALA A 502 30.76 -7.30 7.90
C ALA A 502 31.02 -7.80 9.34
N GLN A 503 30.66 -9.05 9.66
CA GLN A 503 30.83 -9.66 10.98
C GLN A 503 31.93 -10.72 11.02
N ASP A 504 32.78 -10.84 10.00
CA ASP A 504 33.83 -11.88 9.90
C ASP A 504 34.81 -11.91 11.10
N ASN A 505 34.89 -10.82 11.88
CA ASN A 505 35.74 -10.71 13.08
C ASN A 505 35.04 -11.16 14.39
N VAL A 506 33.76 -11.51 14.36
CA VAL A 506 32.94 -11.89 15.53
C VAL A 506 32.48 -13.35 15.38
N THR A 507 32.09 -13.99 16.48
CA THR A 507 31.45 -15.32 16.54
C THR A 507 30.65 -15.64 15.27
N SER A 508 30.81 -16.86 14.72
CA SER A 508 30.20 -17.35 13.46
C SER A 508 29.03 -16.49 12.96
N ALA A 509 29.23 -15.73 11.88
CA ALA A 509 28.21 -14.85 11.29
C ALA A 509 26.86 -15.54 11.05
N ARG A 510 26.88 -16.85 10.77
CA ARG A 510 25.70 -17.71 10.66
C ARG A 510 24.87 -17.73 11.96
N LEU A 511 25.50 -17.81 13.12
CA LEU A 511 24.85 -17.79 14.43
C LEU A 511 24.19 -16.41 14.68
N LEU A 512 24.89 -15.31 14.36
CA LEU A 512 24.33 -13.97 14.48
C LEU A 512 23.08 -13.80 13.60
N ILE A 513 23.11 -14.29 12.36
CA ILE A 513 21.92 -14.31 11.49
C ILE A 513 20.78 -15.09 12.15
N GLN A 514 21.05 -16.28 12.68
CA GLN A 514 20.04 -17.14 13.29
C GLN A 514 19.44 -16.58 14.57
N GLU A 515 20.21 -15.86 15.38
CA GLU A 515 19.78 -15.40 16.70
C GLU A 515 19.30 -13.94 16.72
N ARG A 516 19.83 -13.10 15.83
CA ARG A 516 19.64 -11.64 15.85
C ARG A 516 18.89 -11.10 14.64
N ILE A 517 18.86 -11.84 13.52
CA ILE A 517 18.23 -11.37 12.27
C ILE A 517 16.94 -12.11 11.96
N LEU A 518 17.01 -13.43 11.77
CA LEU A 518 15.87 -14.25 11.35
C LEU A 518 14.66 -14.18 12.30
N PRO A 519 14.80 -14.05 13.63
CA PRO A 519 13.65 -13.94 14.54
C PRO A 519 12.74 -12.73 14.25
N PHE A 520 13.26 -11.69 13.60
CA PHE A 520 12.48 -10.49 13.27
C PHE A 520 11.86 -10.51 11.86
N LEU A 521 12.24 -11.47 11.00
CA LEU A 521 11.73 -11.57 9.62
C LEU A 521 10.45 -12.41 9.53
N PRO A 522 9.55 -12.18 8.56
CA PRO A 522 8.37 -13.03 8.36
C PRO A 522 8.72 -14.32 7.60
N VAL A 523 9.44 -15.23 8.26
CA VAL A 523 10.07 -16.42 7.65
C VAL A 523 9.09 -17.34 6.94
N TYR A 524 7.92 -17.57 7.52
CA TYR A 524 6.90 -18.42 6.90
C TYR A 524 6.45 -17.81 5.57
N GLU A 525 6.12 -16.53 5.58
CA GLU A 525 5.63 -15.82 4.41
C GLU A 525 6.71 -15.70 3.35
N ILE A 526 7.98 -15.50 3.74
CA ILE A 526 9.13 -15.50 2.85
C ILE A 526 9.22 -16.84 2.09
N LEU A 527 9.25 -17.97 2.79
CA LEU A 527 9.32 -19.29 2.17
C LEU A 527 8.11 -19.56 1.27
N HIS A 528 6.92 -19.22 1.75
CA HIS A 528 5.68 -19.40 1.01
C HIS A 528 5.64 -18.57 -0.28
N THR A 529 5.98 -17.28 -0.23
CA THR A 529 5.92 -16.41 -1.39
C THR A 529 7.05 -16.68 -2.38
N LEU A 530 8.25 -17.07 -1.91
CA LEU A 530 9.33 -17.53 -2.78
C LEU A 530 8.85 -18.72 -3.60
N ARG A 531 8.32 -19.74 -2.92
CA ARG A 531 7.83 -20.95 -3.58
C ARG A 531 6.73 -20.65 -4.62
N LEU A 532 5.78 -19.78 -4.29
CA LEU A 532 4.64 -19.49 -5.17
C LEU A 532 5.01 -18.58 -6.33
N TYR A 533 5.79 -17.54 -6.08
CA TYR A 533 5.95 -16.43 -7.02
C TYR A 533 7.34 -16.31 -7.63
N GLN A 534 8.40 -16.75 -6.96
CA GLN A 534 9.75 -16.52 -7.46
C GLN A 534 9.98 -17.27 -8.77
N ASP A 535 10.29 -16.52 -9.82
CA ASP A 535 10.83 -17.06 -11.07
C ASP A 535 12.34 -17.23 -10.91
N VAL A 536 12.75 -18.45 -10.56
CA VAL A 536 14.15 -18.79 -10.26
C VAL A 536 15.06 -18.60 -11.48
N ASN A 537 14.54 -18.82 -12.68
CA ASN A 537 15.31 -18.75 -13.92
C ASN A 537 15.19 -17.39 -14.62
N LEU A 538 14.43 -16.44 -14.04
CA LEU A 538 14.12 -15.15 -14.66
C LEU A 538 13.62 -15.29 -16.11
N GLU A 539 12.80 -16.30 -16.41
CA GLU A 539 12.25 -16.58 -17.74
C GLU A 539 11.57 -15.34 -18.33
N PHE A 540 10.87 -14.58 -17.50
CA PHE A 540 10.12 -13.40 -17.96
C PHE A 540 10.93 -12.10 -17.95
N PHE A 541 11.98 -12.00 -17.14
CA PHE A 541 12.82 -10.79 -17.06
C PHE A 541 14.00 -10.83 -18.04
N THR A 542 14.56 -12.01 -18.30
CA THR A 542 15.73 -12.20 -19.17
C THR A 542 15.59 -11.54 -20.56
N PRO A 543 14.43 -11.63 -21.25
CA PRO A 543 14.25 -10.95 -22.54
C PRO A 543 14.34 -9.42 -22.46
N LEU A 544 14.02 -8.84 -21.29
CA LEU A 544 14.07 -7.39 -21.07
C LEU A 544 15.45 -6.91 -20.59
N ARG A 545 16.31 -7.83 -20.16
CA ARG A 545 17.63 -7.51 -19.59
C ARG A 545 18.49 -6.70 -20.56
N THR A 546 18.44 -7.05 -21.85
CA THR A 546 19.22 -6.39 -22.91
C THR A 546 18.75 -4.96 -23.22
N LEU A 547 17.59 -4.56 -22.71
CA LEU A 547 17.03 -3.22 -22.88
C LEU A 547 17.57 -2.23 -21.84
N PHE A 548 18.26 -2.73 -20.81
CA PHE A 548 18.96 -1.91 -19.84
C PHE A 548 20.37 -1.58 -20.34
N PRO A 549 20.94 -0.43 -19.93
CA PRO A 549 22.30 -0.06 -20.28
C PRO A 549 23.31 -1.13 -19.81
N ALA A 550 24.37 -1.33 -20.59
CA ALA A 550 25.45 -2.23 -20.19
C ALA A 550 26.07 -1.75 -18.87
N GLY A 551 26.28 -2.66 -17.92
CA GLY A 551 26.80 -2.34 -16.59
C GLY A 551 25.75 -1.80 -15.61
N ASN A 552 24.46 -1.82 -15.93
CA ASN A 552 23.40 -1.42 -15.00
C ASN A 552 23.45 -2.27 -13.72
N SER A 553 23.70 -1.61 -12.58
CA SER A 553 23.98 -2.29 -11.31
C SER A 553 22.76 -3.02 -10.77
N ALA A 554 21.55 -2.51 -11.04
CA ALA A 554 20.29 -3.12 -10.60
C ALA A 554 20.10 -4.53 -11.17
N VAL A 555 20.48 -4.73 -12.43
CA VAL A 555 20.40 -6.04 -13.10
C VAL A 555 21.41 -7.02 -12.52
N ALA A 556 22.66 -6.59 -12.31
CA ALA A 556 23.70 -7.42 -11.73
C ALA A 556 23.34 -7.82 -10.29
N ALA A 557 22.91 -6.86 -9.49
CA ALA A 557 22.41 -7.05 -8.13
C ALA A 557 21.25 -8.04 -8.06
N LEU A 558 20.29 -7.99 -8.98
CA LEU A 558 19.18 -8.94 -9.02
C LEU A 558 19.68 -10.38 -9.24
N HIS A 559 20.65 -10.59 -10.13
CA HIS A 559 21.18 -11.94 -10.39
C HIS A 559 21.93 -12.46 -9.16
N GLU A 560 22.78 -11.63 -8.57
CA GLU A 560 23.53 -11.98 -7.35
C GLU A 560 22.57 -12.35 -6.19
N ASP A 561 21.49 -11.59 -5.98
CA ASP A 561 20.50 -11.86 -4.93
C ASP A 561 19.80 -13.22 -5.14
N LEU A 562 19.55 -13.62 -6.39
CA LEU A 562 18.94 -14.91 -6.72
C LEU A 562 19.91 -16.09 -6.60
N GLU A 563 21.18 -15.89 -6.93
CA GLU A 563 22.21 -16.91 -6.74
C GLU A 563 22.41 -17.20 -5.24
N LEU A 564 22.44 -16.15 -4.42
CA LEU A 564 22.60 -16.26 -2.96
C LEU A 564 21.38 -16.88 -2.27
N MET A 565 20.18 -16.79 -2.86
CA MET A 565 18.94 -17.29 -2.27
C MET A 565 19.05 -18.75 -1.79
N HIS A 566 19.60 -19.64 -2.62
CA HIS A 566 19.70 -21.07 -2.31
C HIS A 566 20.59 -21.36 -1.09
N GLN A 567 21.61 -20.53 -0.86
CA GLN A 567 22.51 -20.65 0.28
C GLN A 567 21.79 -20.38 1.61
N TYR A 568 20.83 -19.46 1.62
CA TYR A 568 20.17 -18.99 2.84
C TYR A 568 18.84 -19.67 3.15
N ILE A 569 18.13 -20.24 2.17
CA ILE A 569 16.86 -20.99 2.37
C ILE A 569 16.91 -21.97 3.56
N PRO A 570 17.99 -22.78 3.76
CA PRO A 570 18.05 -23.69 4.89
C PRO A 570 17.98 -23.00 6.25
N LEU A 571 18.51 -21.77 6.38
CA LEU A 571 18.41 -21.00 7.61
C LEU A 571 16.97 -20.53 7.88
N PHE A 572 16.22 -20.16 6.83
CA PHE A 572 14.80 -19.84 6.95
C PHE A 572 13.99 -21.07 7.37
N GLN A 573 14.27 -22.24 6.80
CA GLN A 573 13.62 -23.50 7.22
C GLN A 573 13.94 -23.85 8.67
N TRP A 574 15.18 -23.61 9.11
CA TRP A 574 15.60 -23.78 10.50
C TRP A 574 14.82 -22.89 11.47
N GLU A 575 14.71 -21.59 11.15
CA GLU A 575 13.94 -20.64 11.94
C GLU A 575 12.44 -20.96 11.92
N LEU A 576 11.92 -21.47 10.81
CA LEU A 576 10.53 -21.93 10.73
C LEU A 576 10.24 -23.02 11.77
N LEU A 577 11.15 -23.98 11.96
CA LEU A 577 11.02 -25.03 13.00
C LEU A 577 11.06 -24.42 14.41
N LYS A 578 12.02 -23.51 14.67
CA LYS A 578 12.14 -22.82 15.96
C LYS A 578 10.85 -22.10 16.35
N ARG A 579 10.19 -21.43 15.39
CA ARG A 579 8.92 -20.73 15.62
C ARG A 579 7.74 -21.62 15.96
N HIS A 580 7.81 -22.89 15.59
CA HIS A 580 6.86 -23.90 16.02
C HIS A 580 7.21 -24.51 17.39
N GLY A 581 8.20 -23.97 18.11
CA GLY A 581 8.62 -24.47 19.42
C GLY A 581 9.54 -25.69 19.36
N LEU A 582 10.18 -25.96 18.22
CA LEU A 582 11.03 -27.13 18.02
C LEU A 582 12.52 -26.79 18.20
N VAL A 583 13.27 -27.75 18.74
CA VAL A 583 14.74 -27.71 18.72
C VAL A 583 15.21 -28.14 17.34
N ALA A 584 15.35 -27.17 16.43
CA ALA A 584 15.59 -27.42 15.01
C ALA A 584 16.72 -28.44 14.71
N ALA A 585 17.80 -28.45 15.49
CA ALA A 585 18.91 -29.40 15.34
C ALA A 585 18.50 -30.88 15.41
N GLU A 586 17.47 -31.21 16.20
CA GLU A 586 16.97 -32.59 16.32
C GLU A 586 16.17 -33.06 15.09
N PHE A 587 15.67 -32.09 14.30
CA PHE A 587 14.79 -32.29 13.15
C PHE A 587 15.49 -32.15 11.81
N THR A 588 16.77 -31.76 11.83
CA THR A 588 17.57 -31.55 10.62
C THR A 588 18.71 -32.56 10.48
N GLU A 589 19.11 -32.81 9.25
CA GLU A 589 20.26 -33.61 8.85
C GLU A 589 20.97 -32.89 7.70
N ASN A 590 22.30 -32.71 7.79
CA ASN A 590 23.11 -31.96 6.82
C ASN A 590 22.58 -30.54 6.52
N GLY A 591 21.99 -29.89 7.53
CA GLY A 591 21.44 -28.53 7.42
C GLY A 591 20.03 -28.43 6.85
N TYR A 592 19.40 -29.54 6.45
CA TYR A 592 18.03 -29.60 5.90
C TYR A 592 17.10 -30.38 6.83
N PHE A 593 15.79 -30.17 6.72
CA PHE A 593 14.81 -30.99 7.45
C PHE A 593 14.92 -32.46 7.04
N LYS A 594 14.78 -33.38 7.99
CA LYS A 594 14.79 -34.84 7.73
C LYS A 594 13.64 -35.21 6.80
N GLN A 595 13.95 -35.61 5.57
CA GLN A 595 12.92 -35.85 4.53
C GLN A 595 11.96 -36.99 4.93
N ALA A 596 12.42 -37.98 5.69
CA ALA A 596 11.58 -39.06 6.21
C ALA A 596 10.47 -38.59 7.16
N LEU A 597 10.61 -37.41 7.79
CA LEU A 597 9.60 -36.82 8.67
C LEU A 597 8.50 -36.06 7.93
N LEU A 598 8.70 -35.73 6.64
CA LEU A 598 7.74 -34.92 5.89
C LEU A 598 6.29 -35.44 5.95
N PRO A 599 6.01 -36.75 5.86
CA PRO A 599 4.63 -37.24 5.90
C PRO A 599 3.92 -37.07 7.24
N ALA A 600 4.68 -36.90 8.32
CA ALA A 600 4.16 -36.61 9.65
C ALA A 600 3.83 -35.13 9.85
N VAL A 601 4.29 -34.25 8.96
CA VAL A 601 4.05 -32.80 9.00
C VAL A 601 2.79 -32.45 8.18
N ARG A 602 2.10 -31.38 8.57
CA ARG A 602 0.96 -30.83 7.81
C ARG A 602 1.38 -30.47 6.36
N PRO A 603 0.54 -30.74 5.33
CA PRO A 603 0.93 -30.57 3.92
C PRO A 603 1.52 -29.21 3.54
N ASP A 604 0.96 -28.11 4.06
CA ASP A 604 1.42 -26.74 3.84
C ASP A 604 2.83 -26.49 4.38
N LEU A 605 3.20 -27.10 5.50
CA LEU A 605 4.55 -27.02 6.06
C LEU A 605 5.52 -27.99 5.34
N ALA A 606 5.05 -29.17 4.94
CA ALA A 606 5.87 -30.15 4.23
C ALA A 606 6.44 -29.59 2.92
N VAL A 607 5.64 -28.85 2.15
CA VAL A 607 6.10 -28.20 0.91
C VAL A 607 7.05 -27.02 1.14
N LEU A 608 7.14 -26.50 2.37
CA LEU A 608 8.11 -25.45 2.75
C LEU A 608 9.40 -26.03 3.35
N LEU A 609 9.32 -27.22 3.96
CA LEU A 609 10.44 -27.92 4.62
C LEU A 609 11.16 -28.94 3.72
N GLN A 610 10.63 -29.23 2.52
CA GLN A 610 11.35 -30.05 1.54
C GLN A 610 12.72 -29.47 1.20
N LYS A 611 13.68 -30.34 0.85
CA LYS A 611 15.07 -29.93 0.60
C LYS A 611 15.19 -28.88 -0.52
N ASP A 612 14.52 -29.13 -1.64
CA ASP A 612 14.37 -28.15 -2.71
C ASP A 612 13.02 -27.45 -2.57
N LEU A 613 13.04 -26.19 -2.10
CA LEU A 613 11.85 -25.36 -1.93
C LEU A 613 11.04 -25.21 -3.24
N PHE A 614 11.71 -25.25 -4.39
CA PHE A 614 11.12 -25.01 -5.70
C PHE A 614 10.68 -26.28 -6.43
N ASN A 615 10.85 -27.46 -5.80
CA ASN A 615 10.37 -28.71 -6.37
C ASN A 615 8.85 -28.66 -6.63
N ARG A 616 8.46 -29.15 -7.82
CA ARG A 616 7.08 -29.18 -8.32
C ARG A 616 6.58 -30.60 -8.57
N GLN A 617 7.48 -31.59 -8.50
CA GLN A 617 7.17 -32.98 -8.83
C GLN A 617 6.89 -33.77 -7.55
N PRO A 618 5.67 -34.31 -7.38
CA PRO A 618 5.31 -35.09 -6.20
C PRO A 618 6.18 -36.34 -6.03
N GLN A 619 6.61 -36.97 -7.13
CA GLN A 619 7.44 -38.17 -7.11
C GLN A 619 8.76 -37.94 -6.37
N ASN A 620 9.40 -36.77 -6.57
CA ASN A 620 10.64 -36.40 -5.88
C ASN A 620 10.48 -36.35 -4.36
N LEU A 621 9.27 -36.14 -3.86
CA LEU A 621 8.96 -36.12 -2.44
C LEU A 621 8.48 -37.49 -1.96
N PHE A 622 7.61 -38.16 -2.72
CA PHE A 622 7.00 -39.44 -2.34
C PHE A 622 7.98 -40.62 -2.37
N ASN A 623 9.00 -40.57 -3.22
CA ASN A 623 10.05 -41.60 -3.27
C ASN A 623 10.79 -41.75 -1.93
N PHE A 624 10.77 -40.72 -1.08
CA PHE A 624 11.42 -40.71 0.23
C PHE A 624 10.41 -40.75 1.40
N ALA A 625 9.10 -40.70 1.13
CA ALA A 625 8.12 -40.27 2.13
C ALA A 625 6.79 -41.05 2.05
N GLY A 626 6.56 -41.96 3.02
CA GLY A 626 5.38 -42.84 3.09
C GLY A 626 4.12 -42.21 3.70
N GLY A 627 3.54 -41.18 3.09
CA GLY A 627 2.32 -40.49 3.58
C GLY A 627 1.01 -41.29 3.48
N THR A 628 -0.05 -40.72 4.05
CA THR A 628 -1.44 -41.17 3.79
C THR A 628 -1.93 -40.60 2.46
N GLU A 629 -2.94 -41.24 1.85
CA GLU A 629 -3.44 -40.85 0.53
C GLU A 629 -3.94 -39.39 0.50
N ASP A 630 -4.70 -38.97 1.51
CA ASP A 630 -5.19 -37.58 1.61
C ASP A 630 -4.07 -36.56 1.70
N TRP A 631 -3.01 -36.90 2.43
CA TRP A 631 -1.82 -36.05 2.53
C TRP A 631 -1.08 -35.97 1.21
N GLN A 632 -0.92 -37.09 0.51
CA GLN A 632 -0.29 -37.11 -0.81
C GLN A 632 -1.10 -36.29 -1.81
N LYS A 633 -2.43 -36.41 -1.81
CA LYS A 633 -3.32 -35.58 -2.65
C LYS A 633 -3.14 -34.10 -2.38
N GLU A 634 -3.13 -33.69 -1.10
CA GLU A 634 -2.99 -32.28 -0.74
C GLU A 634 -1.59 -31.73 -1.04
N VAL A 635 -0.53 -32.49 -0.76
CA VAL A 635 0.85 -32.12 -1.13
C VAL A 635 0.97 -31.99 -2.65
N ALA A 636 0.46 -32.95 -3.42
CA ALA A 636 0.48 -32.88 -4.88
C ALA A 636 -0.25 -31.64 -5.41
N ARG A 637 -1.42 -31.32 -4.82
CA ARG A 637 -2.17 -30.09 -5.13
C ARG A 637 -1.32 -28.84 -4.88
N LEU A 638 -0.68 -28.74 -3.73
CA LEU A 638 0.19 -27.61 -3.37
C LEU A 638 1.42 -27.52 -4.28
N LEU A 639 2.07 -28.64 -4.59
CA LEU A 639 3.21 -28.78 -5.52
C LEU A 639 2.90 -28.30 -6.94
N ALA A 640 1.67 -28.47 -7.41
CA ALA A 640 1.24 -28.03 -8.73
C ALA A 640 0.99 -26.51 -8.85
N ILE A 641 0.76 -25.79 -7.73
CA ILE A 641 0.39 -24.36 -7.76
C ILE A 641 1.43 -23.49 -8.49
N PRO A 642 2.74 -23.56 -8.19
CA PRO A 642 3.73 -22.71 -8.85
C PRO A 642 3.78 -22.91 -10.37
N GLU A 643 3.60 -24.15 -10.85
CA GLU A 643 3.58 -24.42 -12.29
C GLU A 643 2.34 -23.80 -12.97
N ARG A 644 1.18 -23.89 -12.31
CA ARG A 644 -0.04 -23.23 -12.81
C ARG A 644 0.11 -21.72 -12.85
N ILE A 645 0.73 -21.12 -11.84
CA ILE A 645 1.05 -19.67 -11.83
C ILE A 645 1.96 -19.33 -13.00
N ARG A 646 3.03 -20.12 -13.24
CA ARG A 646 3.94 -19.93 -14.37
C ARG A 646 3.20 -20.01 -15.71
N GLN A 647 2.29 -20.96 -15.89
CA GLN A 647 1.46 -21.07 -17.11
C GLN A 647 0.63 -19.81 -17.35
N TRP A 648 -0.08 -19.31 -16.33
CA TRP A 648 -0.86 -18.07 -16.46
C TRP A 648 0.03 -16.84 -16.74
N ARG A 649 1.25 -16.79 -16.20
CA ARG A 649 2.21 -15.74 -16.56
C ARG A 649 2.59 -15.80 -18.04
N LYS A 650 2.82 -16.99 -18.60
CA LYS A 650 3.11 -17.14 -20.03
C LYS A 650 1.99 -16.56 -20.89
N GLU A 651 0.75 -16.85 -20.55
CA GLU A 651 -0.43 -16.29 -21.23
C GLU A 651 -0.49 -14.76 -21.13
N ILE A 652 -0.14 -14.19 -19.97
CA ILE A 652 -0.04 -12.73 -19.80
C ILE A 652 1.07 -12.16 -20.69
N TRP A 653 2.26 -12.76 -20.69
CA TRP A 653 3.40 -12.27 -21.45
C TRP A 653 3.22 -12.38 -22.96
N GLN A 654 2.43 -13.35 -23.45
CA GLN A 654 2.00 -13.39 -24.85
C GLN A 654 1.20 -12.14 -25.25
N LEU A 655 0.42 -11.55 -24.33
CA LEU A 655 -0.37 -10.34 -24.60
C LEU A 655 0.45 -9.04 -24.55
N ILE A 656 1.42 -8.95 -23.62
CA ILE A 656 2.05 -7.66 -23.28
C ILE A 656 3.53 -7.53 -23.62
N SER A 657 4.24 -8.62 -23.92
CA SER A 657 5.71 -8.65 -24.03
C SER A 657 6.28 -7.59 -24.97
N SER A 658 5.81 -7.55 -26.23
CA SER A 658 6.32 -6.64 -27.26
C SER A 658 6.08 -5.16 -26.90
N LYS A 659 4.90 -4.84 -26.38
CA LYS A 659 4.54 -3.48 -25.98
C LYS A 659 5.38 -3.02 -24.79
N VAL A 660 5.49 -3.85 -23.75
CA VAL A 660 6.29 -3.55 -22.55
C VAL A 660 7.77 -3.40 -22.90
N ALA A 661 8.33 -4.29 -23.73
CA ALA A 661 9.71 -4.21 -24.19
C ALA A 661 10.01 -2.87 -24.87
N LEU A 662 9.18 -2.48 -25.85
CA LEU A 662 9.38 -1.23 -26.57
C LEU A 662 9.25 0.02 -25.66
N GLN A 663 8.33 -0.01 -24.68
CA GLN A 663 8.20 1.07 -23.69
C GLN A 663 9.41 1.17 -22.77
N VAL A 664 9.89 0.04 -22.26
CA VAL A 664 11.08 -0.01 -21.40
C VAL A 664 12.31 0.48 -22.15
N GLU A 665 12.53 0.00 -23.37
CA GLU A 665 13.64 0.45 -24.22
C GLU A 665 13.57 1.96 -24.47
N SER A 666 12.44 2.46 -24.95
CA SER A 666 12.27 3.88 -25.27
C SER A 666 12.44 4.77 -24.03
N PHE A 667 11.92 4.33 -22.87
CA PHE A 667 12.07 5.07 -21.62
C PHE A 667 13.51 5.08 -21.13
N ASN A 668 14.23 3.95 -21.18
CA ASN A 668 15.63 3.86 -20.78
C ASN A 668 16.51 4.78 -21.65
N GLN A 669 16.30 4.78 -22.97
CA GLN A 669 17.04 5.64 -23.90
C GLN A 669 16.75 7.13 -23.63
N LEU A 670 15.47 7.48 -23.43
CA LEU A 670 15.07 8.85 -23.10
C LEU A 670 15.67 9.31 -21.75
N ALA A 671 15.62 8.47 -20.72
CA ALA A 671 16.13 8.79 -19.39
C ALA A 671 17.65 9.01 -19.40
N LEU A 672 18.40 8.15 -20.11
CA LEU A 672 19.83 8.33 -20.31
C LEU A 672 20.16 9.62 -21.05
N ALA A 673 19.47 9.90 -22.16
CA ALA A 673 19.70 11.12 -22.94
C ALA A 673 19.47 12.38 -22.10
N ILE A 674 18.40 12.40 -21.31
CA ILE A 674 18.10 13.51 -20.39
C ILE A 674 19.17 13.62 -19.30
N SER A 675 19.59 12.51 -18.69
CA SER A 675 20.61 12.49 -17.63
C SER A 675 21.95 13.05 -18.11
N VAL A 676 22.41 12.64 -19.30
CA VAL A 676 23.64 13.17 -19.92
C VAL A 676 23.52 14.68 -20.16
N LEU A 677 22.38 15.12 -20.74
CA LEU A 677 22.15 16.55 -20.99
C LEU A 677 22.04 17.37 -19.70
N LEU A 678 21.51 16.81 -18.61
CA LEU A 678 21.46 17.47 -17.30
C LEU A 678 22.86 17.65 -16.70
N LYS A 679 23.72 16.63 -16.79
CA LYS A 679 25.10 16.68 -16.30
C LYS A 679 25.93 17.73 -17.06
N ASN A 680 25.82 17.75 -18.39
CA ASN A 680 26.62 18.66 -19.24
C ASN A 680 26.26 20.15 -19.08
N ARG A 681 25.12 20.49 -18.48
CA ARG A 681 24.68 21.90 -18.32
C ARG A 681 25.24 22.57 -17.07
N ILE A 682 25.80 21.79 -16.13
CA ILE A 682 26.41 22.30 -14.90
C ILE A 682 27.73 23.03 -15.21
N ASP A 683 28.35 22.78 -16.38
CA ASP A 683 29.68 23.28 -16.74
C ASP A 683 29.70 24.39 -17.82
N GLY A 684 28.57 24.94 -18.27
CA GLY A 684 28.57 25.90 -19.39
C GLY A 684 27.43 26.90 -19.45
N ASN A 685 27.77 28.20 -19.35
CA ASN A 685 26.91 29.32 -19.73
C ASN A 685 26.78 29.38 -21.26
N VAL A 686 25.64 28.96 -21.81
CA VAL A 686 25.35 29.11 -23.26
C VAL A 686 24.25 30.15 -23.46
N THR A 687 24.62 31.22 -24.15
CA THR A 687 23.75 32.34 -24.58
C THR A 687 22.84 31.92 -25.73
N LEU A 688 21.58 32.38 -25.67
CA LEU A 688 20.50 32.02 -26.58
C LEU A 688 20.53 32.86 -27.86
N ASN A 689 20.40 32.25 -29.05
CA ASN A 689 20.06 32.97 -30.28
C ASN A 689 18.99 32.21 -31.09
N ARG A 690 18.09 32.95 -31.75
CA ARG A 690 16.84 32.45 -32.34
C ARG A 690 16.98 32.14 -33.82
N ASN A 691 16.62 30.91 -34.21
CA ASN A 691 15.93 30.56 -35.47
C ASN A 691 15.41 29.10 -35.35
N PHE A 692 14.09 28.89 -35.19
CA PHE A 692 13.55 27.60 -34.72
C PHE A 692 12.11 27.24 -35.19
N ASP A 693 11.71 27.65 -36.39
CA ASP A 693 10.27 27.64 -36.77
C ASP A 693 9.70 26.27 -37.19
N ASN A 694 10.49 25.39 -37.82
CA ASN A 694 10.00 24.05 -38.21
C ASN A 694 9.91 23.07 -37.02
N LEU A 695 10.72 23.28 -35.99
CA LEU A 695 10.75 22.41 -34.80
C LEU A 695 9.68 22.76 -33.78
N GLN A 696 9.30 24.04 -33.69
CA GLN A 696 8.15 24.44 -32.87
C GLN A 696 6.88 23.66 -33.23
N ARG A 697 6.68 23.29 -34.51
CA ARG A 697 5.56 22.45 -34.94
C ARG A 697 5.60 21.04 -34.35
N THR A 698 6.73 20.32 -34.43
CA THR A 698 6.88 18.99 -33.82
C THR A 698 6.74 19.06 -32.29
N PHE A 699 7.36 20.04 -31.64
CA PHE A 699 7.25 20.26 -30.19
C PHE A 699 5.82 20.60 -29.75
N SER A 700 5.09 21.40 -30.53
CA SER A 700 3.69 21.74 -30.24
C SER A 700 2.75 20.56 -30.49
N GLN A 701 2.93 19.81 -31.57
CA GLN A 701 2.17 18.59 -31.85
C GLN A 701 2.35 17.55 -30.73
N LEU A 702 3.59 17.28 -30.30
CA LEU A 702 3.85 16.37 -29.18
C LEU A 702 3.24 16.89 -27.88
N ARG A 703 3.33 18.20 -27.59
CA ARG A 703 2.68 18.78 -26.39
C ARG A 703 1.17 18.62 -26.39
N VAL A 704 0.52 18.79 -27.54
CA VAL A 704 -0.93 18.57 -27.69
C VAL A 704 -1.26 17.09 -27.48
N SER A 705 -0.55 16.18 -28.14
CA SER A 705 -0.75 14.73 -27.95
C SER A 705 -0.54 14.28 -26.50
N LEU A 706 0.41 14.89 -25.78
CA LEU A 706 0.68 14.61 -24.36
C LEU A 706 -0.46 15.05 -23.43
N GLN A 707 -1.25 16.08 -23.79
CA GLN A 707 -2.38 16.53 -22.96
C GLN A 707 -3.46 15.45 -22.82
N HIS A 708 -3.54 14.52 -23.78
CA HIS A 708 -4.50 13.43 -23.79
C HIS A 708 -4.05 12.18 -23.02
N LEU A 709 -2.85 12.19 -22.41
CA LEU A 709 -2.42 11.10 -21.53
C LEU A 709 -3.18 11.13 -20.20
N ASN A 710 -3.71 9.96 -19.81
CA ASN A 710 -4.45 9.77 -18.56
C ASN A 710 -3.55 9.77 -17.31
N ASP A 711 -2.28 9.39 -17.44
CA ASP A 711 -1.33 9.35 -16.31
C ASP A 711 -0.63 10.69 -16.15
N GLU A 712 -0.90 11.36 -15.02
CA GLU A 712 -0.32 12.66 -14.70
C GLU A 712 1.21 12.64 -14.59
N ASN A 713 1.80 11.60 -14.00
CA ASN A 713 3.25 11.55 -13.76
C ASN A 713 4.03 11.34 -15.05
N LEU A 714 3.65 10.36 -15.87
CA LEU A 714 4.29 10.17 -17.17
C LEU A 714 4.06 11.37 -18.06
N ARG A 715 2.84 11.95 -18.05
CA ARG A 715 2.54 13.16 -18.81
C ARG A 715 3.44 14.31 -18.38
N GLN A 716 3.56 14.57 -17.07
CA GLN A 716 4.42 15.62 -16.55
C GLN A 716 5.89 15.38 -16.87
N PHE A 717 6.36 14.14 -16.75
CA PHE A 717 7.73 13.76 -17.10
C PHE A 717 8.00 13.99 -18.59
N LEU A 718 7.17 13.45 -19.49
CA LEU A 718 7.34 13.60 -20.93
C LEU A 718 7.18 15.07 -21.39
N LEU A 719 6.25 15.82 -20.80
CA LEU A 719 6.13 17.26 -21.06
C LEU A 719 7.39 18.01 -20.63
N ALA A 720 7.95 17.67 -19.46
CA ALA A 720 9.19 18.27 -18.97
C ALA A 720 10.38 17.85 -19.84
N ALA A 721 10.45 16.61 -20.30
CA ALA A 721 11.47 16.10 -21.21
C ALA A 721 11.43 16.85 -22.55
N VAL A 722 10.26 16.94 -23.17
CA VAL A 722 10.03 17.67 -24.42
C VAL A 722 10.35 19.17 -24.26
N GLN A 723 9.97 19.78 -23.14
CA GLN A 723 10.36 21.16 -22.81
C GLN A 723 11.87 21.32 -22.70
N TYR A 724 12.53 20.41 -21.99
CA TYR A 724 13.97 20.44 -21.76
C TYR A 724 14.77 20.24 -23.04
N LEU A 725 14.44 19.22 -23.83
CA LEU A 725 15.04 18.93 -25.13
C LEU A 725 14.89 20.12 -26.07
N GLY A 726 13.73 20.78 -26.07
CA GLY A 726 13.50 22.00 -26.86
C GLY A 726 14.34 23.20 -26.41
N THR A 727 14.61 23.33 -25.11
CA THR A 727 15.53 24.38 -24.61
C THR A 727 17.00 24.05 -24.86
N ALA A 728 17.39 22.78 -24.75
CA ALA A 728 18.76 22.33 -25.02
C ALA A 728 19.14 22.49 -26.50
N SER A 729 18.16 22.45 -27.41
CA SER A 729 18.38 22.63 -28.84
C SER A 729 18.43 24.10 -29.29
N GLN A 730 18.04 25.08 -28.45
CA GLN A 730 17.92 26.52 -28.80
C GLN A 730 19.27 27.29 -28.94
N GLY A 731 20.35 26.59 -29.30
CA GLY A 731 21.66 27.20 -29.56
C GLY A 731 22.52 26.45 -30.57
N ALA A 732 22.03 25.34 -31.14
CA ALA A 732 22.75 24.56 -32.14
C ALA A 732 22.12 24.81 -33.53
N GLY A 733 22.93 25.14 -34.53
CA GLY A 733 22.48 25.34 -35.92
C GLY A 733 21.83 24.09 -36.54
N GLU A 734 22.17 22.91 -36.01
CA GLU A 734 21.54 21.63 -36.31
C GLU A 734 21.18 20.90 -35.01
N LEU A 735 20.11 20.10 -35.04
CA LEU A 735 19.70 19.28 -33.89
C LEU A 735 20.74 18.19 -33.62
N PRO A 736 21.29 18.10 -32.39
CA PRO A 736 22.10 16.96 -32.02
C PRO A 736 21.32 15.66 -32.22
N VAL A 737 21.94 14.65 -32.84
CA VAL A 737 21.34 13.34 -33.12
C VAL A 737 20.69 12.73 -31.87
N ASN A 738 21.30 12.95 -30.70
CA ASN A 738 20.80 12.50 -29.40
C ASN A 738 19.45 13.13 -29.02
N VAL A 739 19.21 14.38 -29.38
CA VAL A 739 17.93 15.07 -29.13
C VAL A 739 16.85 14.54 -30.07
N MET A 740 17.16 14.31 -31.35
CA MET A 740 16.21 13.70 -32.29
C MET A 740 15.83 12.28 -31.89
N ARG A 741 16.80 11.48 -31.43
CA ARG A 741 16.56 10.13 -30.91
C ARG A 741 15.63 10.16 -29.69
N ALA A 742 15.91 11.03 -28.72
CA ALA A 742 15.06 11.20 -27.54
C ALA A 742 13.63 11.65 -27.87
N LEU A 743 13.45 12.54 -28.87
CA LEU A 743 12.10 12.93 -29.33
C LEU A 743 11.36 11.77 -30.00
N ARG A 744 12.04 10.93 -30.78
CA ARG A 744 11.47 9.70 -31.34
C ARG A 744 11.06 8.72 -30.24
N ASP A 745 11.83 8.63 -29.16
CA ASP A 745 11.48 7.77 -28.02
C ASP A 745 10.24 8.27 -27.27
N VAL A 746 10.07 9.59 -27.11
CA VAL A 746 8.81 10.19 -26.59
C VAL A 746 7.63 9.84 -27.51
N GLU A 747 7.80 9.98 -28.82
CA GLU A 747 6.76 9.65 -29.80
C GLU A 747 6.38 8.16 -29.78
N ARG A 748 7.37 7.26 -29.65
CA ARG A 748 7.15 5.82 -29.50
C ARG A 748 6.34 5.50 -28.26
N ILE A 749 6.71 6.05 -27.09
CA ILE A 749 5.96 5.85 -25.84
C ILE A 749 4.51 6.30 -26.04
N LEU A 750 4.30 7.49 -26.61
CA LEU A 750 2.96 8.03 -26.90
C LEU A 750 2.14 7.12 -27.81
N LYS A 751 2.74 6.64 -28.91
CA LYS A 751 2.05 5.77 -29.88
C LYS A 751 1.60 4.46 -29.23
N ILE A 752 2.40 3.89 -28.35
CA ILE A 752 2.04 2.64 -27.63
C ILE A 752 0.93 2.90 -26.62
N GLU A 753 0.99 4.02 -25.89
CA GLU A 753 -0.04 4.42 -24.93
C GLU A 753 -1.39 4.71 -25.60
N GLN A 754 -1.37 5.16 -26.86
CA GLN A 754 -2.58 5.33 -27.68
C GLN A 754 -3.11 4.02 -28.29
N GLN A 755 -2.36 2.91 -28.19
CA GLN A 755 -2.74 1.58 -28.66
C GLN A 755 -3.01 0.63 -27.48
N PRO A 756 -4.09 0.86 -26.70
CA PRO A 756 -4.42 0.00 -25.57
C PRO A 756 -4.68 -1.43 -26.05
N LEU A 757 -4.60 -2.38 -25.12
CA LEU A 757 -5.14 -3.71 -25.36
C LEU A 757 -6.61 -3.61 -25.77
N SER A 758 -7.03 -4.41 -26.74
CA SER A 758 -8.44 -4.54 -27.11
C SER A 758 -9.27 -5.01 -25.91
N SER A 759 -10.59 -4.76 -25.91
CA SER A 759 -11.45 -5.19 -24.79
C SER A 759 -11.33 -6.68 -24.50
N ALA A 760 -11.25 -7.52 -25.54
CA ALA A 760 -11.09 -8.96 -25.40
C ALA A 760 -9.75 -9.35 -24.77
N GLU A 761 -8.65 -8.68 -25.14
CA GLU A 761 -7.34 -8.89 -24.51
C GLU A 761 -7.32 -8.40 -23.06
N GLN A 762 -7.97 -7.28 -22.76
CA GLN A 762 -8.12 -6.80 -21.38
C GLN A 762 -8.88 -7.81 -20.52
N ASP A 763 -9.96 -8.40 -21.04
CA ASP A 763 -10.73 -9.41 -20.31
C ASP A 763 -9.95 -10.70 -20.09
N LYS A 764 -9.18 -11.16 -21.10
CA LYS A 764 -8.23 -12.27 -20.93
C LYS A 764 -7.17 -11.97 -19.87
N PHE A 765 -6.57 -10.78 -19.92
CA PHE A 765 -5.57 -10.37 -18.94
C PHE A 765 -6.16 -10.31 -17.53
N ARG A 766 -7.37 -9.74 -17.37
CA ARG A 766 -8.10 -9.76 -16.10
C ARG A 766 -8.30 -11.18 -15.60
N PHE A 767 -8.77 -12.07 -16.47
CA PHE A 767 -8.98 -13.47 -16.15
C PHE A 767 -7.68 -14.15 -15.66
N TYR A 768 -6.57 -14.02 -16.39
CA TYR A 768 -5.29 -14.65 -16.02
C TYR A 768 -4.75 -14.16 -14.68
N ILE A 769 -4.79 -12.86 -14.41
CA ILE A 769 -4.39 -12.31 -13.10
C ILE A 769 -5.28 -12.89 -11.99
N LEU A 770 -6.60 -12.95 -12.20
CA LEU A 770 -7.52 -13.50 -11.21
C LEU A 770 -7.27 -14.99 -10.94
N GLN A 771 -6.82 -15.76 -11.95
CA GLN A 771 -6.42 -17.16 -11.74
C GLN A 771 -5.16 -17.26 -10.85
N ILE A 772 -4.14 -16.44 -11.11
CA ILE A 772 -2.94 -16.39 -10.26
C ILE A 772 -3.32 -16.00 -8.82
N ALA A 773 -4.16 -14.98 -8.67
CA ALA A 773 -4.63 -14.51 -7.37
C ALA A 773 -5.34 -15.65 -6.60
N ARG A 774 -6.35 -16.30 -7.22
CA ARG A 774 -7.06 -17.45 -6.63
C ARG A 774 -6.13 -18.58 -6.20
N LEU A 775 -5.15 -18.93 -7.04
CA LEU A 775 -4.20 -19.99 -6.77
C LEU A 775 -3.31 -19.71 -5.55
N ALA A 776 -2.90 -18.44 -5.38
CA ALA A 776 -2.12 -18.02 -4.23
C ALA A 776 -2.96 -17.66 -3.00
N GLY A 777 -4.28 -17.71 -3.12
CA GLY A 777 -5.21 -17.25 -2.08
C GLY A 777 -5.30 -15.73 -1.95
N GLU A 778 -4.83 -14.96 -2.91
CA GLU A 778 -5.06 -13.51 -2.97
C GLU A 778 -6.37 -13.25 -3.75
N ASN A 779 -7.29 -12.42 -3.25
CA ASN A 779 -8.55 -12.10 -3.97
C ASN A 779 -8.69 -10.58 -4.24
N GLY A 780 -7.54 -9.89 -4.32
CA GLY A 780 -7.43 -8.43 -4.37
C GLY A 780 -7.68 -7.78 -5.72
#